data_AF-A0A1H5MXR6-F1
#
_entry.id   AF-A0A1H5MXR6-F1
#
_cell.length_a   1.000
_cell.length_b   1.000
_cell.length_c   1.000
_cell.angle_alpha   90.00
_cell.angle_beta   90.00
_cell.angle_gamma   90.00
#
_symmetry.space_group_name_H-M   'P 1'
#
loop_
_entity.id
_entity.type
_entity.pdbx_description
1 polymer ?
#
loop_
_entity_poly.entity_id
_entity_poly.type
_entity_poly.pdbx_seq_one_letter_code
_entity_poly.pdbx_strand_id
1 'polypeptide(L)'
;MRGSSTDPTRAPGHRRARRTAGALATAALLLPLLGAAPAEHASGSAASTLQRSFASASAEYHVPQTVLLAVSYLQSRWDTHGGAPSVTGGYGPMHLTDARTALATTEHLGEGTEDPRGDSARAALHPTAQIPANAQLPARLRTLTKAADLTGLPAADLRSDEAANVAGGAALLADAQRGLGEPLSADPAEWYGAVARFSGADDTATAAAYANDVYDVIHTGEQRTTDAGQRVTLAAQPELAPDTAQLAETGLRTVSADGTECPKKVSCEWIPAPYAQFGDNDYGNHDLGDRPASQSIKYIVIHDTEGQWEGVLNLVQDPTYVSWNYTIRSSDGLIAQHVKAKDVAWHAGNWYINAKSIGIEHEGFLAAPDAWYTEAMYRSSARLVKYLTKKYGIPLDRQHILGHDNVPGPTTSTVPGMHTDPGPYWDWAHYFALLGHPFQQTGRKSGGLVTIRPDYTTNQPVYTGCVTAGQPCAVHGSSEVRLYSGPGETYPLIKDIGLGTTPTTGVNDLSSRVSTGQQYAVADRSGDWTAIWYLGQEAWFKNPKKHSTAVGAAGWVITPKDGLDSVPVYGRAYPEASAYPPGVPVQAVSPLPYTLPKGQKYVVGGKVPGEYYYAVTFTTDSHKVVVGNDLYYEIQYGHRVEFVRAADVTLERSGR
;
A
#
# COMPACT_ATOMS: atom_id res chain seq x y z
N MET A 1 19.84 36.73 17.88
CA MET A 1 19.71 37.88 18.81
C MET A 1 19.27 37.36 20.17
N ARG A 2 19.83 37.93 21.24
CA ARG A 2 19.68 37.56 22.66
C ARG A 2 18.25 37.84 23.16
N GLY A 3 17.64 36.91 23.91
CA GLY A 3 17.31 37.06 25.35
C GLY A 3 15.83 37.46 25.57
N SER A 4 15.13 37.16 26.66
CA SER A 4 15.36 36.31 27.83
C SER A 4 14.03 36.11 28.59
N SER A 5 13.95 34.99 29.33
CA SER A 5 13.16 34.61 30.52
C SER A 5 11.85 35.30 30.92
N THR A 6 10.87 34.49 31.37
CA THR A 6 10.48 34.41 32.80
C THR A 6 9.78 33.08 33.11
N ASP A 7 10.32 32.36 34.09
CA ASP A 7 9.70 31.28 34.88
C ASP A 7 8.81 31.90 35.99
N PRO A 8 7.86 31.18 36.63
CA PRO A 8 8.27 30.57 37.91
C PRO A 8 7.56 29.25 38.30
N THR A 9 8.38 28.41 38.93
CA THR A 9 8.11 27.27 39.84
C THR A 9 6.92 27.38 40.81
N ARG A 10 6.25 26.25 41.11
CA ARG A 10 5.70 25.94 42.45
C ARG A 10 5.51 24.43 42.75
N ALA A 11 6.31 23.97 43.72
CA ALA A 11 6.17 22.94 44.78
C ALA A 11 5.30 21.65 44.66
N PRO A 12 5.76 20.53 45.28
CA PRO A 12 5.03 19.26 45.40
C PRO A 12 4.20 19.17 46.70
N GLY A 13 3.08 18.43 46.70
CA GLY A 13 2.23 18.30 47.89
C GLY A 13 1.22 17.15 47.91
N HIS A 14 1.53 16.17 48.77
CA HIS A 14 0.65 15.34 49.61
C HIS A 14 -0.19 14.17 49.04
N ARG A 15 0.27 12.97 49.44
CA ARG A 15 -0.49 11.75 49.69
C ARG A 15 -1.69 11.99 50.62
N ARG A 16 -2.84 11.41 50.30
CA ARG A 16 -3.85 11.00 51.30
C ARG A 16 -4.45 9.65 50.93
N ALA A 17 -4.23 8.69 51.83
CA ALA A 17 -4.99 7.46 51.93
C ALA A 17 -6.37 7.74 52.55
N ARG A 18 -7.41 7.08 52.05
CA ARG A 18 -8.64 6.82 52.81
C ARG A 18 -9.12 5.40 52.52
N ARG A 19 -8.88 4.53 53.50
CA ARG A 19 -9.67 3.32 53.74
C ARG A 19 -10.97 3.74 54.43
N THR A 20 -12.10 3.21 54.00
CA THR A 20 -13.27 3.01 54.86
C THR A 20 -13.93 1.71 54.45
N ALA A 21 -13.80 0.72 55.34
CA ALA A 21 -14.60 -0.49 55.35
C ALA A 21 -15.99 -0.17 55.90
N GLY A 22 -17.01 -0.81 55.35
CA GLY A 22 -18.37 -0.83 55.89
C GLY A 22 -18.96 -2.20 55.62
N ALA A 23 -18.86 -3.09 56.60
CA ALA A 23 -19.54 -4.37 56.61
C ALA A 23 -20.95 -4.18 57.17
N LEU A 24 -21.97 -4.70 56.49
CA LEU A 24 -23.26 -5.01 57.08
C LEU A 24 -23.62 -6.45 56.73
N ALA A 25 -23.66 -7.27 57.76
CA ALA A 25 -24.12 -8.64 57.75
C ALA A 25 -25.62 -8.68 58.03
N THR A 26 -26.36 -9.47 57.26
CA THR A 26 -27.65 -10.03 57.64
C THR A 26 -27.67 -11.49 57.21
N ALA A 27 -27.85 -12.37 58.19
CA ALA A 27 -27.98 -13.81 58.04
C ALA A 27 -29.46 -14.21 57.94
N ALA A 28 -29.79 -15.19 57.09
CA ALA A 28 -30.77 -16.26 57.36
C ALA A 28 -30.89 -17.27 56.19
N LEU A 29 -30.47 -18.51 56.46
CA LEU A 29 -31.14 -19.80 56.21
C LEU A 29 -31.57 -20.27 54.78
N LEU A 30 -30.71 -21.15 54.24
CA LEU A 30 -30.96 -22.50 53.64
C LEU A 30 -32.33 -22.85 53.00
N LEU A 31 -32.31 -23.21 51.69
CA LEU A 31 -32.55 -24.57 51.14
C LEU A 31 -32.27 -24.60 49.61
N PRO A 32 -31.91 -25.77 49.03
CA PRO A 32 -31.26 -25.87 47.71
C PRO A 32 -32.26 -26.09 46.57
N LEU A 33 -32.02 -25.44 45.43
CA LEU A 33 -32.59 -25.86 44.15
C LEU A 33 -31.45 -26.01 43.15
N LEU A 34 -31.20 -27.26 42.78
CA LEU A 34 -30.35 -27.64 41.68
C LEU A 34 -30.81 -26.96 40.40
N GLY A 35 -30.04 -25.98 39.94
CA GLY A 35 -30.05 -25.49 38.58
C GLY A 35 -28.59 -25.42 38.15
N ALA A 36 -28.20 -26.29 37.21
CA ALA A 36 -26.86 -26.32 36.65
C ALA A 36 -26.54 -24.96 36.02
N ALA A 37 -25.76 -24.13 36.72
CA ALA A 37 -25.02 -23.07 36.07
C ALA A 37 -23.93 -23.75 35.24
N PRO A 38 -23.79 -23.47 33.93
CA PRO A 38 -22.62 -23.91 33.20
C PRO A 38 -21.43 -23.27 33.88
N ALA A 39 -20.48 -24.10 34.31
CA ALA A 39 -19.18 -23.64 34.75
C ALA A 39 -18.66 -22.64 33.71
N GLU A 40 -18.34 -21.43 34.14
CA GLU A 40 -17.48 -20.53 33.39
C GLU A 40 -16.26 -21.35 32.98
N HIS A 41 -16.26 -21.79 31.72
CA HIS A 41 -15.09 -22.37 31.12
C HIS A 41 -14.09 -21.23 31.06
N ALA A 42 -13.12 -21.25 31.98
CA ALA A 42 -11.82 -20.67 31.73
C ALA A 42 -11.31 -21.33 30.44
N SER A 43 -11.57 -20.70 29.31
CA SER A 43 -11.08 -21.11 28.01
C SER A 43 -9.59 -20.81 27.96
N GLY A 44 -8.79 -21.70 28.56
CA GLY A 44 -7.44 -21.94 28.05
C GLY A 44 -7.60 -22.35 26.60
N SER A 45 -7.41 -21.40 25.69
CA SER A 45 -7.49 -21.61 24.25
C SER A 45 -6.60 -22.78 23.88
N ALA A 46 -7.17 -23.93 23.51
CA ALA A 46 -6.43 -24.97 22.83
C ALA A 46 -5.69 -24.32 21.64
N ALA A 47 -4.41 -24.63 21.45
CA ALA A 47 -3.64 -24.12 20.32
C ALA A 47 -4.40 -24.41 19.01
N SER A 48 -4.37 -23.50 18.03
CA SER A 48 -4.99 -23.73 16.73
C SER A 48 -4.32 -24.92 16.00
N THR A 49 -4.95 -25.44 14.95
CA THR A 49 -4.38 -26.53 14.14
C THR A 49 -3.06 -26.10 13.53
N LEU A 50 -3.00 -24.91 12.95
CA LEU A 50 -1.80 -24.33 12.37
C LEU A 50 -0.69 -24.13 13.43
N GLN A 51 -1.02 -23.65 14.64
CA GLN A 51 -0.05 -23.55 15.72
C GLN A 51 0.56 -24.92 16.10
N ARG A 52 -0.25 -25.99 16.05
CA ARG A 52 0.25 -27.37 16.24
C ARG A 52 1.10 -27.83 15.05
N SER A 53 0.74 -27.49 13.82
CA SER A 53 1.55 -27.80 12.63
C SER A 53 2.95 -27.20 12.73
N PHE A 54 3.08 -25.96 13.21
CA PHE A 54 4.39 -25.35 13.51
C PHE A 54 5.15 -26.11 14.59
N ALA A 55 4.49 -26.56 15.66
CA ALA A 55 5.13 -27.34 16.72
C ALA A 55 5.61 -28.72 16.20
N SER A 56 4.80 -29.39 15.39
CA SER A 56 5.15 -30.68 14.77
C SER A 56 6.33 -30.55 13.81
N ALA A 57 6.30 -29.57 12.89
CA ALA A 57 7.40 -29.32 11.97
C ALA A 57 8.68 -28.89 12.70
N SER A 58 8.56 -28.10 13.77
CA SER A 58 9.69 -27.73 14.63
C SER A 58 10.36 -28.98 15.22
N ALA A 59 9.57 -29.93 15.73
CA ALA A 59 10.09 -31.16 16.32
C ALA A 59 10.72 -32.10 15.27
N GLU A 60 10.11 -32.21 14.09
CA GLU A 60 10.56 -33.09 13.01
C GLU A 60 11.85 -32.61 12.34
N TYR A 61 11.93 -31.31 12.04
CA TYR A 61 13.05 -30.73 11.29
C TYR A 61 14.11 -30.07 12.20
N HIS A 62 13.90 -30.10 13.52
CA HIS A 62 14.75 -29.48 14.53
C HIS A 62 14.99 -27.98 14.32
N VAL A 63 14.01 -27.27 13.74
CA VAL A 63 14.01 -25.81 13.60
C VAL A 63 13.26 -25.22 14.79
N PRO A 64 13.76 -24.19 15.49
CA PRO A 64 13.02 -23.56 16.57
C PRO A 64 11.66 -23.05 16.09
N GLN A 65 10.59 -23.39 16.82
CA GLN A 65 9.23 -22.99 16.46
C GLN A 65 9.09 -21.47 16.32
N THR A 66 9.84 -20.69 17.09
CA THR A 66 9.88 -19.23 17.03
C THR A 66 10.41 -18.71 15.69
N VAL A 67 11.45 -19.34 15.14
CA VAL A 67 11.99 -19.03 13.81
C VAL A 67 10.97 -19.38 12.73
N LEU A 68 10.35 -20.56 12.80
CA LEU A 68 9.30 -20.96 11.84
C LEU A 68 8.12 -19.99 11.82
N LEU A 69 7.61 -19.64 13.00
CA LEU A 69 6.50 -18.70 13.13
C LEU A 69 6.89 -17.31 12.57
N ALA A 70 8.09 -16.80 12.89
CA ALA A 70 8.50 -15.48 12.44
C ALA A 70 8.75 -15.41 10.92
N VAL A 71 9.39 -16.44 10.34
CA VAL A 71 9.57 -16.56 8.89
C VAL A 71 8.21 -16.63 8.19
N SER A 72 7.31 -17.49 8.66
CA SER A 72 5.95 -17.61 8.11
C SER A 72 5.16 -16.30 8.21
N TYR A 73 5.36 -15.55 9.29
CA TYR A 73 4.70 -14.26 9.46
C TYR A 73 5.16 -13.25 8.40
N LEU A 74 6.45 -13.18 8.07
CA LEU A 74 6.93 -12.31 6.99
C LEU A 74 6.45 -12.73 5.59
N GLN A 75 6.20 -14.01 5.41
CA GLN A 75 5.82 -14.56 4.11
C GLN A 75 4.33 -14.36 3.81
N SER A 76 3.45 -14.63 4.77
CA SER A 76 1.99 -14.57 4.56
C SER A 76 1.19 -14.05 5.75
N ARG A 77 1.85 -13.59 6.83
CA ARG A 77 1.19 -13.28 8.11
C ARG A 77 0.41 -14.49 8.68
N TRP A 78 0.91 -15.70 8.38
CA TRP A 78 0.33 -17.02 8.68
C TRP A 78 -0.92 -17.41 7.88
N ASP A 79 -1.32 -16.63 6.88
CA ASP A 79 -2.48 -16.96 6.06
C ASP A 79 -2.18 -18.11 5.08
N THR A 80 -3.24 -18.83 4.73
CA THR A 80 -3.21 -19.93 3.75
C THR A 80 -3.68 -19.50 2.37
N HIS A 81 -4.35 -18.34 2.28
CA HIS A 81 -4.91 -17.72 1.09
C HIS A 81 -5.84 -18.66 0.31
N GLY A 82 -6.57 -19.53 1.02
CA GLY A 82 -7.45 -20.52 0.40
C GLY A 82 -6.75 -21.51 -0.53
N GLY A 83 -5.43 -21.66 -0.44
CA GLY A 83 -4.61 -22.51 -1.33
C GLY A 83 -4.26 -21.86 -2.67
N ALA A 84 -4.59 -20.58 -2.85
CA ALA A 84 -4.23 -19.84 -4.03
C ALA A 84 -2.78 -19.30 -3.94
N PRO A 85 -2.14 -19.01 -5.08
CA PRO A 85 -0.76 -18.52 -5.11
C PRO A 85 -0.68 -17.01 -4.90
N SER A 86 0.42 -16.56 -4.29
CA SER A 86 0.84 -15.16 -4.26
C SER A 86 1.18 -14.64 -5.66
N VAL A 87 1.45 -13.34 -5.75
CA VAL A 87 1.90 -12.65 -6.97
C VAL A 87 3.18 -13.22 -7.59
N THR A 88 3.98 -13.95 -6.80
CA THR A 88 5.22 -14.62 -7.25
C THR A 88 5.07 -16.15 -7.33
N GLY A 89 3.84 -16.66 -7.28
CA GLY A 89 3.56 -18.10 -7.32
C GLY A 89 3.85 -18.83 -6.00
N GLY A 90 3.93 -18.11 -4.88
CA GLY A 90 4.13 -18.67 -3.54
C GLY A 90 2.84 -19.23 -2.93
N TYR A 91 2.89 -20.37 -2.24
CA TYR A 91 1.71 -21.00 -1.63
C TYR A 91 1.82 -21.10 -0.12
N GLY A 92 0.68 -20.95 0.55
CA GLY A 92 0.49 -21.25 1.98
C GLY A 92 1.33 -20.42 2.95
N PRO A 93 1.32 -20.80 4.25
CA PRO A 93 1.96 -20.03 5.31
C PRO A 93 3.47 -19.78 5.13
N MET A 94 4.18 -20.66 4.44
CA MET A 94 5.63 -20.54 4.21
C MET A 94 5.97 -19.96 2.83
N HIS A 95 4.97 -19.59 2.03
CA HIS A 95 5.12 -19.01 0.68
C HIS A 95 6.09 -19.83 -0.19
N LEU A 96 5.80 -21.12 -0.34
CA LEU A 96 6.59 -22.03 -1.17
C LEU A 96 6.30 -21.73 -2.65
N THR A 97 7.30 -21.25 -3.40
CA THR A 97 7.15 -20.74 -4.77
C THR A 97 7.25 -21.84 -5.82
N ASP A 98 6.32 -21.82 -6.78
CA ASP A 98 6.38 -22.62 -8.00
C ASP A 98 6.46 -21.74 -9.25
N ALA A 99 7.61 -21.77 -9.89
CA ALA A 99 7.92 -21.09 -11.14
C ALA A 99 6.88 -21.28 -12.25
N ARG A 100 6.22 -22.45 -12.35
CA ARG A 100 5.20 -22.65 -13.40
C ARG A 100 3.94 -21.82 -13.16
N THR A 101 3.59 -21.60 -11.90
CA THR A 101 2.47 -20.75 -11.52
C THR A 101 2.81 -19.28 -11.72
N ALA A 102 4.01 -18.88 -11.30
CA ALA A 102 4.52 -17.54 -11.58
C ALA A 102 4.45 -17.24 -13.09
N LEU A 103 4.87 -18.15 -13.94
CA LEU A 103 4.85 -17.93 -15.39
C LEU A 103 3.47 -18.03 -16.05
N ALA A 104 2.46 -18.57 -15.38
CA ALA A 104 1.13 -18.78 -15.95
C ALA A 104 0.22 -17.56 -15.82
N THR A 105 0.59 -16.55 -15.03
CA THR A 105 -0.09 -15.26 -14.99
C THR A 105 0.27 -14.47 -16.24
N THR A 106 -0.70 -14.25 -17.13
CA THR A 106 -0.54 -13.33 -18.26
C THR A 106 -0.34 -11.93 -17.69
N GLU A 107 0.82 -11.33 -17.94
CA GLU A 107 1.10 -9.95 -17.52
C GLU A 107 0.18 -8.99 -18.29
N HIS A 108 -0.55 -8.11 -17.59
CA HIS A 108 -1.49 -7.15 -18.20
C HIS A 108 -0.80 -5.83 -18.58
N LEU A 109 0.47 -5.90 -18.93
CA LEU A 109 1.30 -4.75 -19.24
C LEU A 109 0.85 -4.09 -20.54
N GLY A 110 0.33 -2.86 -20.45
CA GLY A 110 0.12 -2.00 -21.61
C GLY A 110 -1.16 -2.23 -22.42
N GLU A 111 -2.24 -2.75 -21.83
CA GLU A 111 -3.55 -2.82 -22.52
C GLU A 111 -4.24 -1.43 -22.70
N GLY A 112 -3.62 -0.35 -22.23
CA GLY A 112 -4.12 1.02 -22.37
C GLY A 112 -3.68 1.72 -23.67
N THR A 113 -4.54 2.55 -24.24
CA THR A 113 -4.20 3.47 -25.35
C THR A 113 -3.63 4.81 -24.86
N GLU A 114 -3.33 4.95 -23.57
CA GLU A 114 -2.92 6.22 -22.95
C GLU A 114 -1.40 6.46 -23.07
N ASP A 115 -0.99 7.75 -23.11
CA ASP A 115 0.41 8.14 -22.94
C ASP A 115 0.77 8.18 -21.44
N PRO A 116 1.59 7.24 -20.93
CA PRO A 116 1.95 7.15 -19.52
C PRO A 116 2.67 8.41 -18.96
N ARG A 117 3.15 9.32 -19.81
CA ARG A 117 3.65 10.65 -19.38
C ARG A 117 2.54 11.59 -18.94
N GLY A 118 1.35 11.49 -19.55
CA GLY A 118 0.25 12.43 -19.35
C GLY A 118 0.53 13.86 -19.84
N ASP A 119 1.47 14.03 -20.77
CA ASP A 119 1.90 15.32 -21.29
C ASP A 119 1.41 15.54 -22.73
N SER A 120 0.39 16.37 -22.87
CA SER A 120 -0.21 16.72 -24.17
C SER A 120 0.71 17.49 -25.11
N ALA A 121 1.92 17.89 -24.66
CA ALA A 121 2.90 18.57 -25.51
C ALA A 121 3.71 17.61 -26.40
N ARG A 122 3.63 16.29 -26.20
CA ARG A 122 4.41 15.25 -26.90
C ARG A 122 3.50 14.18 -27.54
N ALA A 123 4.02 13.43 -28.50
CA ALA A 123 3.30 12.34 -29.17
C ALA A 123 3.36 11.06 -28.32
N ALA A 124 2.22 10.37 -28.11
CA ALA A 124 2.10 9.22 -27.21
C ALA A 124 3.07 8.07 -27.51
N LEU A 125 3.62 7.46 -26.44
CA LEU A 125 4.47 6.27 -26.52
C LEU A 125 3.64 4.99 -26.30
N HIS A 126 3.80 4.01 -27.20
CA HIS A 126 3.14 2.70 -27.13
C HIS A 126 4.14 1.58 -27.45
N PRO A 127 4.82 0.98 -26.47
CA PRO A 127 5.73 -0.13 -26.74
C PRO A 127 5.02 -1.49 -26.73
N THR A 128 5.62 -2.44 -27.44
CA THR A 128 5.26 -3.87 -27.38
C THR A 128 6.18 -4.59 -26.40
N ALA A 129 5.64 -5.03 -25.27
CA ALA A 129 6.39 -5.79 -24.26
C ALA A 129 6.81 -7.19 -24.78
N GLN A 130 8.04 -7.61 -24.48
CA GLN A 130 8.52 -8.98 -24.68
C GLN A 130 8.83 -9.64 -23.34
N ILE A 131 8.20 -10.80 -23.09
CA ILE A 131 8.34 -11.57 -21.83
C ILE A 131 9.49 -12.58 -21.96
N PRO A 132 10.42 -12.69 -20.97
CA PRO A 132 11.50 -13.67 -20.99
C PRO A 132 11.04 -15.13 -20.96
N ALA A 133 11.84 -16.03 -21.52
CA ALA A 133 11.54 -17.47 -21.58
C ALA A 133 11.92 -18.25 -20.29
N ASN A 134 11.12 -19.27 -19.97
CA ASN A 134 11.09 -20.07 -18.73
C ASN A 134 12.41 -20.72 -18.24
N ALA A 135 13.46 -20.83 -19.07
CA ALA A 135 14.66 -21.61 -18.75
C ALA A 135 15.69 -20.87 -17.86
N GLN A 136 15.44 -19.61 -17.51
CA GLN A 136 16.39 -18.74 -16.79
C GLN A 136 15.94 -18.35 -15.37
N LEU A 137 14.93 -19.03 -14.82
CA LEU A 137 14.29 -18.57 -13.59
C LEU A 137 15.18 -18.74 -12.33
N PRO A 138 15.23 -17.70 -11.48
CA PRO A 138 16.05 -17.67 -10.27
C PRO A 138 15.61 -18.71 -9.23
N ALA A 139 16.53 -19.10 -8.35
CA ALA A 139 16.28 -20.12 -7.32
C ALA A 139 15.11 -19.75 -6.38
N ARG A 140 14.90 -18.45 -6.13
CA ARG A 140 13.81 -17.92 -5.30
C ARG A 140 12.40 -18.26 -5.81
N LEU A 141 12.25 -18.65 -7.08
CA LEU A 141 10.97 -19.05 -7.68
C LEU A 141 10.77 -20.58 -7.73
N ARG A 142 11.66 -21.37 -7.10
CA ARG A 142 11.63 -22.84 -7.17
C ARG A 142 11.64 -23.51 -5.78
N THR A 143 11.21 -22.81 -4.74
CA THR A 143 11.31 -23.31 -3.37
C THR A 143 10.34 -24.46 -3.09
N LEU A 144 9.18 -24.50 -3.74
CA LEU A 144 8.21 -25.60 -3.61
C LEU A 144 8.77 -26.94 -4.10
N THR A 145 9.43 -26.95 -5.26
CA THR A 145 10.06 -28.16 -5.80
C THR A 145 11.13 -28.69 -4.85
N LYS A 146 11.99 -27.79 -4.34
CA LYS A 146 13.03 -28.17 -3.37
C LYS A 146 12.41 -28.69 -2.06
N ALA A 147 11.33 -28.09 -1.58
CA ALA A 147 10.61 -28.57 -0.40
C ALA A 147 10.01 -29.97 -0.62
N ALA A 148 9.48 -30.26 -1.80
CA ALA A 148 8.97 -31.59 -2.15
C ALA A 148 10.10 -32.64 -2.09
N ASP A 149 11.27 -32.32 -2.65
CA ASP A 149 12.43 -33.22 -2.63
C ASP A 149 12.94 -33.49 -1.20
N LEU A 150 12.96 -32.46 -0.34
CA LEU A 150 13.45 -32.57 1.04
C LEU A 150 12.49 -33.32 1.97
N THR A 151 11.18 -33.18 1.76
CA THR A 151 10.14 -33.78 2.61
C THR A 151 9.64 -35.12 2.09
N GLY A 152 9.78 -35.39 0.79
CA GLY A 152 9.13 -36.50 0.10
C GLY A 152 7.61 -36.30 -0.10
N LEU A 153 7.07 -35.12 0.22
CA LEU A 153 5.66 -34.82 0.06
C LEU A 153 5.31 -34.44 -1.39
N PRO A 154 4.12 -34.82 -1.88
CA PRO A 154 3.65 -34.37 -3.18
C PRO A 154 3.55 -32.84 -3.29
N ALA A 155 3.94 -32.29 -4.44
CA ALA A 155 3.81 -30.86 -4.72
C ALA A 155 2.38 -30.34 -4.62
N ALA A 156 1.36 -31.19 -4.84
CA ALA A 156 -0.04 -30.81 -4.65
C ALA A 156 -0.34 -30.49 -3.17
N ASP A 157 0.11 -31.35 -2.26
CA ASP A 157 -0.12 -31.20 -0.83
C ASP A 157 0.61 -29.96 -0.30
N LEU A 158 1.83 -29.69 -0.76
CA LEU A 158 2.56 -28.46 -0.41
C LEU A 158 1.85 -27.16 -0.84
N ARG A 159 0.95 -27.21 -1.84
CA ARG A 159 0.16 -26.05 -2.27
C ARG A 159 -1.11 -25.86 -1.45
N SER A 160 -1.79 -26.94 -1.11
CA SER A 160 -3.15 -26.89 -0.57
C SER A 160 -3.28 -27.27 0.91
N ASP A 161 -2.31 -27.99 1.48
CA ASP A 161 -2.33 -28.42 2.88
C ASP A 161 -1.38 -27.58 3.74
N GLU A 162 -1.95 -26.96 4.79
CA GLU A 162 -1.21 -26.05 5.67
C GLU A 162 -0.08 -26.75 6.44
N ALA A 163 -0.27 -28.01 6.85
CA ALA A 163 0.74 -28.74 7.61
C ALA A 163 1.89 -29.19 6.71
N ALA A 164 1.58 -29.68 5.51
CA ALA A 164 2.57 -30.01 4.48
C ALA A 164 3.39 -28.76 4.10
N ASN A 165 2.73 -27.63 3.89
CA ASN A 165 3.41 -26.37 3.55
C ASN A 165 4.38 -25.92 4.67
N VAL A 166 3.94 -25.97 5.93
CA VAL A 166 4.79 -25.66 7.09
C VAL A 166 5.96 -26.63 7.21
N ALA A 167 5.74 -27.94 6.97
CA ALA A 167 6.81 -28.94 6.93
C ALA A 167 7.82 -28.65 5.82
N GLY A 168 7.35 -28.27 4.62
CA GLY A 168 8.20 -27.87 3.50
C GLY A 168 9.09 -26.66 3.83
N GLY A 169 8.53 -25.62 4.44
CA GLY A 169 9.31 -24.46 4.88
C GLY A 169 10.33 -24.80 5.98
N ALA A 170 9.96 -25.66 6.94
CA ALA A 170 10.88 -26.14 7.97
C ALA A 170 12.03 -26.97 7.38
N ALA A 171 11.74 -27.83 6.40
CA ALA A 171 12.74 -28.60 5.68
C ALA A 171 13.73 -27.70 4.93
N LEU A 172 13.26 -26.63 4.30
CA LEU A 172 14.11 -25.64 3.61
C LEU A 172 15.05 -24.91 4.59
N LEU A 173 14.55 -24.51 5.78
CA LEU A 173 15.39 -23.88 6.80
C LEU A 173 16.45 -24.84 7.35
N ALA A 174 16.07 -26.08 7.65
CA ALA A 174 17.01 -27.10 8.12
C ALA A 174 18.07 -27.43 7.05
N ASP A 175 17.68 -27.49 5.77
CA ASP A 175 18.63 -27.64 4.66
C ASP A 175 19.57 -26.44 4.53
N ALA A 176 19.05 -25.21 4.67
CA ALA A 176 19.87 -24.00 4.64
C ALA A 176 20.91 -23.97 5.78
N GLN A 177 20.52 -24.35 7.00
CA GLN A 177 21.40 -24.48 8.17
C GLN A 177 22.51 -25.50 7.92
N ARG A 178 22.15 -26.72 7.47
CA ARG A 178 23.14 -27.76 7.13
C ARG A 178 24.08 -27.32 6.02
N GLY A 179 23.56 -26.61 5.02
CA GLY A 179 24.35 -26.05 3.92
C GLY A 179 25.33 -24.96 4.35
N LEU A 180 25.18 -24.38 5.54
CA LEU A 180 26.16 -23.47 6.16
C LEU A 180 27.23 -24.23 6.94
N GLY A 181 27.10 -25.55 7.11
CA GLY A 181 27.95 -26.35 7.99
C GLY A 181 27.60 -26.18 9.48
N GLU A 182 26.52 -25.47 9.79
CA GLU A 182 26.06 -25.23 11.16
C GLU A 182 25.22 -26.41 11.68
N PRO A 183 25.32 -26.75 12.97
CA PRO A 183 24.46 -27.75 13.57
C PRO A 183 23.01 -27.26 13.61
N LEU A 184 22.06 -28.19 13.57
CA LEU A 184 20.67 -27.89 13.94
C LEU A 184 20.63 -27.61 15.44
N SER A 185 20.03 -26.48 15.82
CA SER A 185 20.02 -26.00 17.19
C SER A 185 18.61 -25.67 17.66
N ALA A 186 18.37 -25.87 18.96
CA ALA A 186 17.15 -25.40 19.61
C ALA A 186 17.18 -23.90 19.93
N ASP A 187 18.34 -23.25 19.87
CA ASP A 187 18.51 -21.81 20.13
C ASP A 187 18.16 -21.00 18.87
N PRO A 188 17.11 -20.15 18.88
CA PRO A 188 16.77 -19.28 17.76
C PRO A 188 17.90 -18.33 17.34
N ALA A 189 18.85 -17.99 18.23
CA ALA A 189 19.94 -17.08 17.91
C ALA A 189 20.90 -17.65 16.83
N GLU A 190 21.01 -18.98 16.74
CA GLU A 190 21.97 -19.69 15.88
C GLU A 190 21.43 -19.96 14.46
N TRP A 191 20.31 -19.34 14.07
CA TRP A 191 19.62 -19.58 12.79
C TRP A 191 19.68 -18.40 11.82
N TYR A 192 20.38 -17.32 12.15
CA TYR A 192 20.38 -16.09 11.36
C TYR A 192 20.83 -16.32 9.91
N GLY A 193 21.90 -17.10 9.71
CA GLY A 193 22.39 -17.43 8.38
C GLY A 193 21.39 -18.27 7.56
N ALA A 194 20.71 -19.24 8.19
CA ALA A 194 19.71 -20.05 7.52
C ALA A 194 18.47 -19.24 7.13
N VAL A 195 18.02 -18.34 8.01
CA VAL A 195 16.94 -17.38 7.72
C VAL A 195 17.34 -16.45 6.57
N ALA A 196 18.59 -15.95 6.57
CA ALA A 196 19.11 -15.11 5.50
C ALA A 196 19.08 -15.85 4.15
N ARG A 197 19.49 -17.13 4.10
CA ARG A 197 19.41 -17.97 2.90
C ARG A 197 17.97 -18.32 2.48
N PHE A 198 17.05 -18.46 3.44
CA PHE A 198 15.64 -18.77 3.16
C PHE A 198 14.96 -17.68 2.33
N SER A 199 15.38 -16.41 2.47
CA SER A 199 14.88 -15.30 1.66
C SER A 199 14.99 -15.52 0.14
N GLY A 200 15.94 -16.37 -0.30
CA GLY A 200 16.24 -16.58 -1.71
C GLY A 200 17.00 -15.41 -2.35
N ALA A 201 17.43 -14.41 -1.56
CA ALA A 201 18.29 -13.34 -2.00
C ALA A 201 19.64 -13.87 -2.50
N ASP A 202 20.19 -13.23 -3.53
CA ASP A 202 21.49 -13.56 -4.11
C ASP A 202 22.61 -12.66 -3.59
N ASP A 203 22.28 -11.67 -2.76
CA ASP A 203 23.19 -10.71 -2.13
C ASP A 203 23.04 -10.62 -0.60
N THR A 204 24.13 -10.22 0.06
CA THR A 204 24.21 -10.16 1.53
C THR A 204 23.32 -9.08 2.15
N ALA A 205 23.10 -7.94 1.48
CA ALA A 205 22.33 -6.84 2.04
C ALA A 205 20.84 -7.17 2.11
N THR A 206 20.30 -7.80 1.06
CA THR A 206 18.92 -8.27 0.98
C THR A 206 18.68 -9.42 1.93
N ALA A 207 19.57 -10.41 1.96
CA ALA A 207 19.46 -11.54 2.88
C ALA A 207 19.48 -11.08 4.34
N ALA A 208 20.35 -10.12 4.68
CA ALA A 208 20.41 -9.52 6.01
C ALA A 208 19.16 -8.69 6.34
N ALA A 209 18.66 -7.88 5.39
CA ALA A 209 17.45 -7.09 5.60
C ALA A 209 16.24 -7.98 5.91
N TYR A 210 16.05 -9.06 5.14
CA TYR A 210 15.02 -10.06 5.40
C TYR A 210 15.19 -10.73 6.76
N ALA A 211 16.40 -11.21 7.09
CA ALA A 211 16.66 -11.84 8.37
C ALA A 211 16.43 -10.89 9.55
N ASN A 212 16.85 -9.63 9.43
CA ASN A 212 16.58 -8.61 10.45
C ASN A 212 15.08 -8.41 10.67
N ASP A 213 14.27 -8.42 9.61
CA ASP A 213 12.81 -8.32 9.76
C ASP A 213 12.21 -9.55 10.47
N VAL A 214 12.76 -10.75 10.25
CA VAL A 214 12.34 -11.97 10.96
C VAL A 214 12.65 -11.84 12.45
N TYR A 215 13.86 -11.39 12.79
CA TYR A 215 14.25 -11.21 14.19
C TYR A 215 13.52 -10.04 14.85
N ASP A 216 13.20 -8.97 14.13
CA ASP A 216 12.34 -7.89 14.63
C ASP A 216 10.96 -8.46 15.02
N VAL A 217 10.38 -9.36 14.21
CA VAL A 217 9.12 -10.06 14.53
C VAL A 217 9.26 -10.96 15.76
N ILE A 218 10.39 -11.65 15.93
CA ILE A 218 10.68 -12.44 17.14
C ILE A 218 10.79 -11.52 18.37
N HIS A 219 11.45 -10.38 18.26
CA HIS A 219 11.64 -9.43 19.36
C HIS A 219 10.32 -8.86 19.84
N THR A 220 9.43 -8.47 18.92
CA THR A 220 8.15 -7.85 19.27
C THR A 220 7.06 -8.87 19.60
N GLY A 221 7.18 -10.09 19.07
CA GLY A 221 6.08 -11.06 19.04
C GLY A 221 4.94 -10.59 18.14
N GLU A 222 4.01 -11.51 17.85
CA GLU A 222 2.84 -11.24 17.02
C GLU A 222 1.64 -12.10 17.46
N GLN A 223 0.44 -11.60 17.24
CA GLN A 223 -0.79 -12.36 17.46
C GLN A 223 -1.87 -11.97 16.45
N ARG A 224 -2.40 -12.96 15.74
CA ARG A 224 -3.38 -12.73 14.67
C ARG A 224 -4.35 -13.89 14.54
N THR A 225 -5.56 -13.58 14.06
CA THR A 225 -6.48 -14.59 13.51
C THR A 225 -6.28 -14.62 12.01
N THR A 226 -5.95 -15.79 11.46
CA THR A 226 -5.70 -15.96 10.02
C THR A 226 -7.00 -15.87 9.21
N ASP A 227 -6.87 -15.79 7.90
CA ASP A 227 -7.94 -15.92 6.92
C ASP A 227 -8.80 -17.19 7.09
N ALA A 228 -8.20 -18.29 7.54
CA ALA A 228 -8.87 -19.54 7.92
C ALA A 228 -9.54 -19.51 9.31
N GLY A 229 -9.54 -18.36 9.99
CA GLY A 229 -10.14 -18.19 11.32
C GLY A 229 -9.30 -18.77 12.47
N GLN A 230 -8.04 -19.13 12.23
CA GLN A 230 -7.17 -19.73 13.24
C GLN A 230 -6.42 -18.65 14.03
N ARG A 231 -6.48 -18.69 15.37
CA ARG A 231 -5.63 -17.81 16.20
C ARG A 231 -4.22 -18.38 16.27
N VAL A 232 -3.24 -17.61 15.83
CA VAL A 232 -1.80 -17.94 15.89
C VAL A 232 -1.09 -16.89 16.75
N THR A 233 -0.07 -17.30 17.50
CA THR A 233 0.66 -16.42 18.41
C THR A 233 2.14 -16.78 18.44
N LEU A 234 2.96 -15.74 18.33
CA LEU A 234 4.39 -15.74 18.58
C LEU A 234 4.67 -14.87 19.81
N ALA A 235 5.19 -15.48 20.87
CA ALA A 235 5.58 -14.73 22.06
C ALA A 235 6.84 -13.89 21.78
N ALA A 236 6.83 -12.65 22.27
CA ALA A 236 7.96 -11.73 22.15
C ALA A 236 9.20 -12.23 22.89
N GLN A 237 10.37 -12.09 22.27
CA GLN A 237 11.68 -12.37 22.88
C GLN A 237 12.62 -11.16 22.71
N PRO A 238 12.40 -10.05 23.43
CA PRO A 238 13.08 -8.77 23.19
C PRO A 238 14.60 -8.80 23.42
N GLU A 239 15.09 -9.76 24.22
CA GLU A 239 16.52 -9.90 24.56
C GLU A 239 17.26 -10.90 23.66
N LEU A 240 16.60 -11.51 22.67
CA LEU A 240 17.23 -12.48 21.77
C LEU A 240 18.25 -11.75 20.87
N ALA A 241 19.51 -12.16 20.91
CA ALA A 241 20.56 -11.61 20.04
C ALA A 241 20.91 -12.63 18.95
N PRO A 242 20.51 -12.42 17.67
CA PRO A 242 20.91 -13.32 16.59
C PRO A 242 22.43 -13.30 16.34
N ASP A 243 23.00 -14.44 15.97
CA ASP A 243 24.36 -14.52 15.49
C ASP A 243 24.48 -14.01 14.04
N THR A 244 24.58 -12.70 13.90
CA THR A 244 24.71 -12.06 12.58
C THR A 244 26.03 -12.40 11.87
N ALA A 245 27.02 -12.99 12.56
CA ALA A 245 28.29 -13.37 11.93
C ALA A 245 28.11 -14.50 10.91
N GLN A 246 27.08 -15.34 11.07
CA GLN A 246 26.72 -16.40 10.13
C GLN A 246 26.43 -15.89 8.71
N LEU A 247 26.14 -14.59 8.55
CA LEU A 247 25.95 -13.99 7.23
C LEU A 247 27.19 -14.15 6.34
N ALA A 248 28.40 -14.09 6.92
CA ALA A 248 29.65 -14.26 6.17
C ALA A 248 29.77 -15.66 5.54
N GLU A 249 29.21 -16.68 6.20
CA GLU A 249 29.24 -18.08 5.75
C GLU A 249 28.23 -18.37 4.62
N THR A 250 27.33 -17.41 4.33
CA THR A 250 26.34 -17.58 3.26
C THR A 250 26.95 -17.61 1.87
N GLY A 251 28.11 -16.97 1.67
CA GLY A 251 28.79 -16.88 0.37
C GLY A 251 28.08 -16.01 -0.67
N LEU A 252 27.11 -15.18 -0.25
CA LEU A 252 26.34 -14.30 -1.14
C LEU A 252 27.18 -13.14 -1.67
N ARG A 253 26.79 -12.60 -2.84
CA ARG A 253 27.48 -11.44 -3.43
C ARG A 253 27.24 -10.19 -2.59
N THR A 254 28.10 -9.19 -2.71
CA THR A 254 27.84 -7.87 -2.11
C THR A 254 27.28 -6.94 -3.18
N VAL A 255 26.13 -6.31 -2.89
CA VAL A 255 25.59 -5.20 -3.67
C VAL A 255 26.06 -3.88 -3.09
N SER A 256 26.36 -2.92 -3.96
CA SER A 256 26.57 -1.54 -3.54
C SER A 256 25.25 -0.78 -3.58
N ALA A 257 24.91 -0.15 -2.45
CA ALA A 257 23.84 0.85 -2.37
C ALA A 257 24.35 2.27 -2.75
N ASP A 258 25.59 2.39 -3.24
CA ASP A 258 26.20 3.67 -3.54
C ASP A 258 25.36 4.45 -4.55
N GLY A 259 25.19 5.74 -4.26
CA GLY A 259 24.35 6.63 -5.05
C GLY A 259 22.85 6.44 -4.85
N THR A 260 22.36 5.36 -4.25
CA THR A 260 20.92 5.15 -4.02
C THR A 260 20.33 6.12 -3.00
N GLU A 261 19.04 6.40 -3.11
CA GLU A 261 18.29 7.27 -2.20
C GLU A 261 17.36 6.44 -1.30
N CYS A 262 17.97 5.56 -0.49
CA CYS A 262 17.28 4.62 0.38
C CYS A 262 17.74 4.75 1.85
N PRO A 263 16.89 4.42 2.85
CA PRO A 263 17.33 4.35 4.24
C PRO A 263 18.27 3.17 4.48
N LYS A 264 19.14 3.23 5.49
CA LYS A 264 20.10 2.16 5.81
C LYS A 264 19.48 0.82 6.26
N LYS A 265 18.18 0.81 6.59
CA LYS A 265 17.45 -0.35 7.12
C LYS A 265 16.71 -1.14 6.04
N VAL A 266 16.99 -0.89 4.77
CA VAL A 266 16.47 -1.68 3.64
C VAL A 266 17.64 -2.10 2.78
N SER A 267 17.46 -3.20 2.04
CA SER A 267 18.33 -3.46 0.90
C SER A 267 17.88 -2.62 -0.27
N CYS A 268 18.83 -1.99 -0.95
CA CYS A 268 18.56 -1.11 -2.06
C CYS A 268 19.71 -1.15 -3.07
N GLU A 269 19.39 -1.42 -4.32
CA GLU A 269 20.35 -1.44 -5.43
C GLU A 269 19.97 -0.45 -6.52
N TRP A 270 20.98 -0.02 -7.29
CA TRP A 270 20.78 0.88 -8.42
C TRP A 270 20.68 0.09 -9.72
N ILE A 271 19.48 0.09 -10.33
CA ILE A 271 19.23 -0.49 -11.66
C ILE A 271 18.64 0.66 -12.51
N PRO A 272 19.46 1.43 -13.23
CA PRO A 272 19.00 2.68 -13.84
C PRO A 272 17.95 2.47 -14.93
N ALA A 273 16.91 3.31 -14.94
CA ALA A 273 16.17 3.58 -16.16
C ALA A 273 17.09 4.41 -17.08
N PRO A 274 17.36 3.99 -18.33
CA PRO A 274 18.30 4.70 -19.18
C PRO A 274 17.76 6.07 -19.61
N TYR A 275 18.62 7.09 -19.58
CA TYR A 275 18.37 8.37 -20.22
C TYR A 275 19.22 8.48 -21.48
N ALA A 276 18.66 8.10 -22.62
CA ALA A 276 19.36 8.08 -23.90
C ALA A 276 18.44 8.55 -25.03
N GLN A 277 19.03 9.12 -26.09
CA GLN A 277 18.31 9.43 -27.32
C GLN A 277 18.10 8.18 -28.16
N PHE A 278 16.95 8.08 -28.82
CA PHE A 278 16.65 7.05 -29.81
C PHE A 278 15.69 7.57 -30.88
N GLY A 279 15.65 6.92 -32.05
CA GLY A 279 14.75 7.30 -33.14
C GLY A 279 14.88 8.76 -33.62
N ASP A 280 13.77 9.35 -34.06
CA ASP A 280 13.67 10.70 -34.60
C ASP A 280 13.62 11.77 -33.49
N ASN A 281 14.72 11.97 -32.77
CA ASN A 281 14.88 12.92 -31.65
C ASN A 281 14.01 12.63 -30.42
N ASP A 282 13.61 11.38 -30.21
CA ASP A 282 12.99 10.97 -28.95
C ASP A 282 14.07 10.62 -27.91
N TYR A 283 13.67 10.53 -26.66
CA TYR A 283 14.58 10.21 -25.57
C TYR A 283 13.91 9.52 -24.38
N GLY A 284 14.78 8.92 -23.55
CA GLY A 284 14.52 7.90 -22.53
C GLY A 284 13.39 8.14 -21.53
N ASN A 285 13.22 7.16 -20.64
CA ASN A 285 12.03 6.90 -19.82
C ASN A 285 11.59 7.98 -18.80
N HIS A 286 12.31 9.09 -18.68
CA HIS A 286 12.12 10.12 -17.65
C HIS A 286 12.65 11.46 -18.14
N ASP A 287 12.32 12.55 -17.47
CA ASP A 287 12.86 13.88 -17.76
C ASP A 287 13.86 14.33 -16.69
N LEU A 288 15.04 14.81 -17.10
CA LEU A 288 16.01 15.39 -16.17
C LEU A 288 15.42 16.59 -15.45
N GLY A 289 15.76 16.76 -14.17
CA GLY A 289 15.31 17.86 -13.34
C GLY A 289 16.28 18.23 -12.22
N ASP A 290 15.84 19.11 -11.33
CA ASP A 290 16.60 19.54 -10.15
C ASP A 290 15.70 19.62 -8.91
N ARG A 291 14.81 18.62 -8.75
CA ARG A 291 13.91 18.56 -7.59
C ARG A 291 14.70 18.15 -6.32
N PRO A 292 14.35 18.67 -5.13
CA PRO A 292 13.24 19.58 -4.86
C PRO A 292 13.61 21.07 -5.01
N ALA A 293 14.80 21.42 -5.51
CA ALA A 293 15.26 22.80 -5.61
C ALA A 293 14.47 23.60 -6.66
N SER A 294 14.15 22.99 -7.80
CA SER A 294 13.36 23.61 -8.86
C SER A 294 11.85 23.53 -8.62
N GLN A 295 11.36 22.42 -8.05
CA GLN A 295 9.95 22.18 -7.73
C GLN A 295 9.82 21.19 -6.58
N SER A 296 8.90 21.43 -5.64
CA SER A 296 8.69 20.54 -4.49
C SER A 296 8.17 19.16 -4.91
N ILE A 297 8.69 18.11 -4.27
CA ILE A 297 8.09 16.77 -4.33
C ILE A 297 6.99 16.72 -3.25
N LYS A 298 5.74 16.54 -3.69
CA LYS A 298 4.53 16.59 -2.85
C LYS A 298 3.89 15.23 -2.64
N TYR A 299 4.08 14.30 -3.57
CA TYR A 299 3.35 13.03 -3.56
C TYR A 299 4.30 11.84 -3.57
N ILE A 300 3.83 10.74 -2.99
CA ILE A 300 4.33 9.40 -3.30
C ILE A 300 3.15 8.65 -3.90
N VAL A 301 3.33 8.05 -5.07
CA VAL A 301 2.32 7.23 -5.72
C VAL A 301 2.74 5.77 -5.59
N ILE A 302 1.86 4.99 -4.96
CA ILE A 302 1.96 3.54 -4.79
C ILE A 302 1.27 2.90 -5.98
N HIS A 303 2.01 2.02 -6.64
CA HIS A 303 1.54 1.22 -7.76
C HIS A 303 1.69 -0.26 -7.43
N ASP A 304 0.95 -1.08 -8.17
CA ASP A 304 1.38 -2.45 -8.44
C ASP A 304 1.82 -2.57 -9.90
N THR A 305 2.67 -3.55 -10.16
CA THR A 305 3.38 -3.67 -11.44
C THR A 305 2.56 -4.29 -12.56
N GLU A 306 1.44 -4.95 -12.25
CA GLU A 306 0.73 -5.88 -13.15
C GLU A 306 1.66 -6.89 -13.87
N GLY A 307 2.75 -7.27 -13.20
CA GLY A 307 3.84 -8.06 -13.79
C GLY A 307 4.88 -8.51 -12.77
N GLN A 308 5.78 -9.40 -13.18
CA GLN A 308 6.78 -10.00 -12.27
C GLN A 308 8.12 -9.29 -12.31
N TRP A 309 8.91 -9.44 -11.25
CA TRP A 309 10.19 -8.76 -11.05
C TRP A 309 11.08 -8.73 -12.30
N GLU A 310 11.32 -9.89 -12.93
CA GLU A 310 12.22 -9.95 -14.09
C GLU A 310 11.63 -9.23 -15.33
N GLY A 311 10.32 -9.33 -15.56
CA GLY A 311 9.63 -8.62 -16.64
C GLY A 311 9.68 -7.11 -16.41
N VAL A 312 9.32 -6.68 -15.20
CA VAL A 312 9.31 -5.28 -14.74
C VAL A 312 10.70 -4.64 -14.83
N LEU A 313 11.77 -5.37 -14.48
CA LEU A 313 13.14 -4.87 -14.64
C LEU A 313 13.54 -4.71 -16.11
N ASN A 314 13.05 -5.55 -17.02
CA ASN A 314 13.30 -5.35 -18.45
C ASN A 314 12.56 -4.11 -18.97
N LEU A 315 11.32 -3.90 -18.53
CA LEU A 315 10.51 -2.75 -18.93
C LEU A 315 11.16 -1.42 -18.54
N VAL A 316 11.58 -1.27 -17.29
CA VAL A 316 12.19 -0.01 -16.82
C VAL A 316 13.55 0.28 -17.44
N GLN A 317 14.22 -0.76 -17.95
CA GLN A 317 15.50 -0.66 -18.64
C GLN A 317 15.36 -0.51 -20.16
N ASP A 318 14.15 -0.67 -20.73
CA ASP A 318 13.90 -0.40 -22.14
C ASP A 318 13.83 1.12 -22.36
N PRO A 319 14.79 1.74 -23.07
CA PRO A 319 14.82 3.19 -23.26
C PRO A 319 13.57 3.73 -23.98
N THR A 320 12.83 2.88 -24.69
CA THR A 320 11.64 3.27 -25.45
C THR A 320 10.35 3.23 -24.62
N TYR A 321 10.42 2.82 -23.35
CA TYR A 321 9.28 2.75 -22.45
C TYR A 321 9.31 3.82 -21.35
N VAL A 322 8.46 3.66 -20.34
CA VAL A 322 8.37 4.56 -19.18
C VAL A 322 9.18 4.09 -18.00
N SER A 323 9.16 4.88 -16.93
CA SER A 323 9.89 4.57 -15.71
C SER A 323 9.13 5.04 -14.47
N TRP A 324 9.62 4.55 -13.35
CA TRP A 324 9.24 4.89 -11.99
C TRP A 324 10.52 5.02 -11.15
N ASN A 325 10.42 5.50 -9.92
CA ASN A 325 11.61 5.74 -9.11
C ASN A 325 12.13 4.45 -8.45
N TYR A 326 11.23 3.59 -7.99
CA TYR A 326 11.59 2.37 -7.25
C TYR A 326 10.70 1.19 -7.60
N THR A 327 11.27 -0.02 -7.69
CA THR A 327 10.53 -1.30 -7.65
C THR A 327 10.82 -2.01 -6.34
N ILE A 328 9.82 -2.68 -5.76
CA ILE A 328 9.99 -3.52 -4.57
C ILE A 328 9.62 -4.96 -4.90
N ARG A 329 10.57 -5.87 -4.66
CA ARG A 329 10.40 -7.31 -4.88
C ARG A 329 9.52 -7.92 -3.79
N SER A 330 8.54 -8.71 -4.19
CA SER A 330 7.57 -9.31 -3.28
C SER A 330 8.21 -10.39 -2.39
N SER A 331 9.13 -11.19 -2.90
CA SER A 331 9.68 -12.36 -2.17
C SER A 331 10.50 -12.02 -0.92
N ASP A 332 11.20 -10.89 -0.92
CA ASP A 332 12.19 -10.55 0.12
C ASP A 332 12.26 -9.05 0.46
N GLY A 333 11.49 -8.20 -0.22
CA GLY A 333 11.47 -6.77 0.02
C GLY A 333 12.71 -6.03 -0.47
N LEU A 334 13.49 -6.58 -1.41
CA LEU A 334 14.55 -5.86 -2.12
C LEU A 334 13.96 -4.62 -2.82
N ILE A 335 14.66 -3.49 -2.73
CA ILE A 335 14.31 -2.26 -3.44
C ILE A 335 15.31 -2.05 -4.59
N ALA A 336 14.83 -1.90 -5.82
CA ALA A 336 15.64 -1.37 -6.92
C ALA A 336 15.26 0.09 -7.15
N GLN A 337 16.24 1.00 -7.15
CA GLN A 337 16.03 2.39 -7.56
C GLN A 337 16.42 2.56 -9.04
N HIS A 338 15.53 3.19 -9.82
CA HIS A 338 15.71 3.37 -11.26
C HIS A 338 15.91 4.84 -11.68
N VAL A 339 15.20 5.77 -11.03
CA VAL A 339 15.26 7.21 -11.31
C VAL A 339 15.51 7.97 -10.02
N LYS A 340 16.44 8.93 -10.03
CA LYS A 340 16.70 9.80 -8.88
C LYS A 340 15.52 10.74 -8.65
N ALA A 341 15.21 11.01 -7.39
CA ALA A 341 14.09 11.88 -7.03
C ALA A 341 14.21 13.31 -7.59
N LYS A 342 15.41 13.76 -7.95
CA LYS A 342 15.62 15.04 -8.62
C LYS A 342 15.05 15.11 -10.05
N ASP A 343 14.99 13.96 -10.73
CA ASP A 343 14.51 13.79 -12.09
C ASP A 343 13.06 13.29 -12.07
N VAL A 344 12.31 13.44 -13.15
CA VAL A 344 10.86 13.19 -13.23
C VAL A 344 10.60 11.89 -13.98
N ALA A 345 10.29 10.82 -13.23
CA ALA A 345 9.85 9.55 -13.80
C ALA A 345 8.42 9.65 -14.39
N TRP A 346 8.11 8.78 -15.35
CA TRP A 346 6.85 8.80 -16.12
C TRP A 346 5.88 7.70 -15.66
N HIS A 347 5.40 7.78 -14.42
CA HIS A 347 4.67 6.68 -13.80
C HIS A 347 3.16 6.94 -13.59
N ALA A 348 2.72 8.20 -13.57
CA ALA A 348 1.38 8.57 -13.09
C ALA A 348 0.33 8.83 -14.18
N GLY A 349 0.69 8.90 -15.47
CA GLY A 349 -0.26 9.31 -16.53
C GLY A 349 -0.75 10.76 -16.41
N ASN A 350 -0.19 11.54 -15.47
CA ASN A 350 -0.53 12.94 -15.26
C ASN A 350 0.76 13.73 -14.99
N TRP A 351 1.14 14.57 -15.95
CA TRP A 351 2.40 15.31 -15.88
C TRP A 351 2.53 16.23 -14.66
N TYR A 352 1.43 16.83 -14.20
CA TYR A 352 1.44 17.66 -12.99
C TYR A 352 1.83 16.84 -11.76
N ILE A 353 1.30 15.61 -11.67
CA ILE A 353 1.60 14.68 -10.57
C ILE A 353 3.00 14.10 -10.73
N ASN A 354 3.36 13.56 -11.90
CA ASN A 354 4.71 13.04 -12.21
C ASN A 354 5.81 14.03 -11.78
N ALA A 355 5.70 15.29 -12.20
CA ALA A 355 6.68 16.33 -11.88
C ALA A 355 6.79 16.63 -10.38
N LYS A 356 5.80 16.23 -9.57
CA LYS A 356 5.74 16.45 -8.12
C LYS A 356 5.71 15.15 -7.31
N SER A 357 5.89 13.99 -7.92
CA SER A 357 5.81 12.70 -7.24
C SER A 357 7.09 11.88 -7.31
N ILE A 358 7.13 10.88 -6.43
CA ILE A 358 7.98 9.70 -6.51
C ILE A 358 7.06 8.50 -6.71
N GLY A 359 7.31 7.69 -7.76
CA GLY A 359 6.56 6.47 -8.05
C GLY A 359 7.24 5.24 -7.44
N ILE A 360 6.48 4.40 -6.75
CA ILE A 360 6.95 3.14 -6.16
C ILE A 360 6.08 1.99 -6.65
N GLU A 361 6.68 1.13 -7.46
CA GLU A 361 6.11 -0.10 -7.99
C GLU A 361 6.27 -1.25 -7.00
N HIS A 362 5.18 -1.95 -6.71
CA HIS A 362 5.18 -3.16 -5.88
C HIS A 362 4.91 -4.35 -6.79
N GLU A 363 5.82 -5.34 -6.79
CA GLU A 363 5.62 -6.56 -7.57
C GLU A 363 4.27 -7.20 -7.19
N GLY A 364 3.31 -7.16 -8.10
CA GLY A 364 1.94 -7.63 -7.86
C GLY A 364 0.94 -7.38 -8.99
N PHE A 365 -0.33 -7.69 -8.71
CA PHE A 365 -1.44 -7.63 -9.65
C PHE A 365 -2.72 -7.18 -8.93
N LEU A 366 -3.40 -6.13 -9.39
CA LEU A 366 -4.59 -5.58 -8.75
C LEU A 366 -5.77 -6.56 -8.83
N ALA A 367 -5.89 -7.27 -9.95
CA ALA A 367 -7.05 -8.11 -10.28
C ALA A 367 -6.94 -9.52 -9.70
N ALA A 368 -5.91 -9.82 -8.94
CA ALA A 368 -5.68 -11.12 -8.33
C ALA A 368 -5.91 -11.05 -6.80
N PRO A 369 -7.17 -11.13 -6.30
CA PRO A 369 -7.49 -11.07 -4.86
C PRO A 369 -6.71 -12.07 -4.03
N ASP A 370 -6.42 -13.21 -4.64
CA ASP A 370 -5.75 -14.34 -4.04
C ASP A 370 -4.22 -14.23 -4.09
N ALA A 371 -3.69 -13.29 -4.88
CA ALA A 371 -2.28 -13.00 -4.99
C ALA A 371 -1.94 -11.88 -4.00
N TRP A 372 -1.59 -12.25 -2.77
CA TRP A 372 -1.32 -11.28 -1.72
C TRP A 372 0.04 -10.61 -1.88
N TYR A 373 0.12 -9.41 -1.30
CA TYR A 373 1.35 -8.67 -1.06
C TYR A 373 2.00 -9.15 0.24
N THR A 374 3.28 -9.55 0.19
CA THR A 374 3.97 -10.11 1.36
C THR A 374 4.24 -9.05 2.43
N GLU A 375 4.37 -9.51 3.68
CA GLU A 375 4.72 -8.64 4.80
C GLU A 375 6.14 -8.05 4.64
N ALA A 376 7.08 -8.82 4.07
CA ALA A 376 8.42 -8.34 3.74
C ALA A 376 8.39 -7.11 2.81
N MET A 377 7.58 -7.17 1.76
CA MET A 377 7.43 -6.06 0.81
C MET A 377 6.78 -4.84 1.47
N TYR A 378 5.69 -5.03 2.23
CA TYR A 378 5.03 -3.95 2.98
C TYR A 378 5.99 -3.24 3.94
N ARG A 379 6.83 -4.00 4.67
CA ARG A 379 7.80 -3.45 5.64
C ARG A 379 8.91 -2.64 4.95
N SER A 380 9.50 -3.17 3.88
CA SER A 380 10.51 -2.45 3.10
C SER A 380 9.94 -1.17 2.48
N SER A 381 8.75 -1.26 1.89
CA SER A 381 8.02 -0.12 1.34
C SER A 381 7.74 0.94 2.40
N ALA A 382 7.22 0.55 3.57
CA ALA A 382 6.91 1.48 4.64
C ALA A 382 8.18 2.20 5.16
N ARG A 383 9.31 1.51 5.26
CA ARG A 383 10.59 2.14 5.63
C ARG A 383 11.06 3.14 4.57
N LEU A 384 10.96 2.80 3.28
CA LEU A 384 11.30 3.72 2.19
C LEU A 384 10.40 4.96 2.21
N VAL A 385 9.08 4.79 2.29
CA VAL A 385 8.12 5.89 2.30
C VAL A 385 8.31 6.80 3.52
N LYS A 386 8.55 6.25 4.72
CA LYS A 386 8.90 7.05 5.91
C LYS A 386 10.18 7.87 5.72
N TYR A 387 11.18 7.30 5.04
CA TYR A 387 12.41 8.01 4.73
C TYR A 387 12.17 9.16 3.75
N LEU A 388 11.48 8.89 2.65
CA LEU A 388 11.18 9.87 1.60
C LEU A 388 10.28 10.99 2.11
N THR A 389 9.22 10.66 2.84
CA THR A 389 8.32 11.65 3.46
C THR A 389 9.06 12.58 4.41
N LYS A 390 9.95 12.05 5.25
CA LYS A 390 10.80 12.87 6.11
C LYS A 390 11.79 13.73 5.31
N LYS A 391 12.40 13.17 4.26
CA LYS A 391 13.41 13.87 3.42
C LYS A 391 12.80 15.05 2.67
N TYR A 392 11.57 14.90 2.15
CA TYR A 392 10.92 15.89 1.29
C TYR A 392 9.78 16.67 1.98
N GLY A 393 9.46 16.35 3.24
CA GLY A 393 8.39 17.02 3.98
C GLY A 393 6.98 16.68 3.49
N ILE A 394 6.80 15.46 2.97
CA ILE A 394 5.52 14.97 2.44
C ILE A 394 4.65 14.48 3.60
N PRO A 395 3.40 14.98 3.76
CA PRO A 395 2.48 14.48 4.78
C PRO A 395 2.17 12.99 4.62
N LEU A 396 2.04 12.27 5.74
CA LEU A 396 1.61 10.87 5.76
C LEU A 396 0.08 10.80 5.88
N ASP A 397 -0.60 11.08 4.78
CA ASP A 397 -2.05 10.96 4.64
C ASP A 397 -2.43 10.47 3.23
N ARG A 398 -3.72 10.20 2.99
CA ARG A 398 -4.23 9.74 1.68
C ARG A 398 -4.55 10.88 0.70
N GLN A 399 -4.05 12.09 0.94
CA GLN A 399 -3.99 13.18 -0.04
C GLN A 399 -2.58 13.30 -0.65
N HIS A 400 -1.55 12.78 0.03
CA HIS A 400 -0.16 12.86 -0.42
C HIS A 400 0.51 11.50 -0.66
N ILE A 401 0.08 10.46 0.05
CA ILE A 401 0.42 9.07 -0.27
C ILE A 401 -0.76 8.52 -1.05
N LEU A 402 -0.62 8.46 -2.37
CA LEU A 402 -1.67 8.13 -3.33
C LEU A 402 -1.51 6.69 -3.82
N GLY A 403 -2.62 6.03 -4.15
CA GLY A 403 -2.58 4.95 -5.15
C GLY A 403 -2.65 5.57 -6.54
N HIS A 404 -2.24 4.86 -7.59
CA HIS A 404 -2.43 5.36 -8.96
C HIS A 404 -3.92 5.57 -9.27
N ASP A 405 -4.79 4.75 -8.67
CA ASP A 405 -6.23 4.88 -8.61
C ASP A 405 -6.75 6.24 -8.09
N ASN A 406 -5.92 7.01 -7.39
CA ASN A 406 -6.27 8.34 -6.89
C ASN A 406 -5.76 9.47 -7.79
N VAL A 407 -4.93 9.18 -8.79
CA VAL A 407 -4.41 10.18 -9.73
C VAL A 407 -5.48 10.50 -10.77
N PRO A 408 -5.84 11.77 -11.00
CA PRO A 408 -6.84 12.12 -12.00
C PRO A 408 -6.25 12.16 -13.40
N GLY A 409 -7.10 11.96 -14.40
CA GLY A 409 -6.75 12.25 -15.79
C GLY A 409 -6.47 13.76 -15.94
N PRO A 410 -5.40 14.18 -16.64
CA PRO A 410 -5.04 15.59 -16.74
C PRO A 410 -6.06 16.44 -17.53
N THR A 411 -6.87 15.81 -18.39
CA THR A 411 -7.88 16.45 -19.26
C THR A 411 -9.11 15.55 -19.43
N THR A 412 -10.20 16.10 -20.00
CA THR A 412 -11.43 15.32 -20.25
C THR A 412 -11.20 14.09 -21.12
N SER A 413 -10.36 14.16 -22.15
CA SER A 413 -10.12 13.03 -23.06
C SER A 413 -9.33 11.89 -22.42
N THR A 414 -8.62 12.15 -21.32
CA THR A 414 -7.83 11.15 -20.59
C THR A 414 -8.61 10.52 -19.43
N VAL A 415 -9.82 11.02 -19.11
CA VAL A 415 -10.67 10.43 -18.06
C VAL A 415 -10.95 8.93 -18.28
N PRO A 416 -11.22 8.44 -19.52
CA PRO A 416 -11.43 7.00 -19.73
C PRO A 416 -10.18 6.13 -19.51
N GLY A 417 -8.97 6.69 -19.58
CA GLY A 417 -7.70 5.95 -19.45
C GLY A 417 -7.19 5.82 -18.02
N MET A 418 -7.80 6.54 -17.07
CA MET A 418 -7.29 6.62 -15.70
C MET A 418 -7.15 5.24 -15.03
N HIS A 419 -6.03 5.07 -14.34
CA HIS A 419 -5.61 3.82 -13.70
C HIS A 419 -6.42 3.42 -12.46
N THR A 420 -6.25 2.17 -12.04
CA THR A 420 -7.01 1.46 -11.00
C THR A 420 -6.15 0.72 -9.97
N ASP A 421 -4.83 0.66 -10.14
CA ASP A 421 -3.87 0.07 -9.21
C ASP A 421 -3.60 1.01 -8.00
N PRO A 422 -3.22 0.50 -6.81
CA PRO A 422 -2.94 -0.90 -6.47
C PRO A 422 -4.21 -1.72 -6.16
N GLY A 423 -5.39 -1.17 -6.47
CA GLY A 423 -6.66 -1.87 -6.39
C GLY A 423 -7.22 -2.10 -4.97
N PRO A 424 -8.35 -2.81 -4.87
CA PRO A 424 -9.09 -2.99 -3.62
C PRO A 424 -8.37 -3.80 -2.55
N TYR A 425 -7.42 -4.64 -2.96
CA TYR A 425 -6.80 -5.63 -2.10
C TYR A 425 -5.51 -5.13 -1.43
N TRP A 426 -4.97 -3.96 -1.83
CA TRP A 426 -3.90 -3.32 -1.08
C TRP A 426 -4.41 -2.86 0.31
N ASP A 427 -3.84 -3.40 1.39
CA ASP A 427 -4.26 -3.12 2.77
C ASP A 427 -3.68 -1.79 3.26
N TRP A 428 -4.34 -0.70 2.92
CA TRP A 428 -3.96 0.66 3.33
C TRP A 428 -3.94 0.82 4.85
N ALA A 429 -4.79 0.11 5.61
CA ALA A 429 -4.82 0.21 7.07
C ALA A 429 -3.55 -0.38 7.68
N HIS A 430 -3.16 -1.58 7.22
CA HIS A 430 -1.93 -2.24 7.63
C HIS A 430 -0.70 -1.46 7.19
N TYR A 431 -0.68 -0.97 5.94
CA TYR A 431 0.42 -0.16 5.44
C TYR A 431 0.65 1.10 6.29
N PHE A 432 -0.42 1.83 6.63
CA PHE A 432 -0.30 3.00 7.51
C PHE A 432 0.05 2.65 8.96
N ALA A 433 -0.27 1.45 9.44
CA ALA A 433 0.22 0.96 10.73
C ALA A 433 1.76 0.76 10.70
N LEU A 434 2.30 0.16 9.64
CA LEU A 434 3.76 0.01 9.43
C LEU A 434 4.46 1.36 9.22
N LEU A 435 3.80 2.31 8.56
CA LEU A 435 4.27 3.70 8.47
C LEU A 435 4.39 4.37 9.85
N GLY A 436 3.74 3.83 10.88
CA GLY A 436 3.65 4.41 12.22
C GLY A 436 2.63 5.55 12.29
N HIS A 437 1.67 5.57 11.37
CA HIS A 437 0.65 6.62 11.27
C HIS A 437 -0.75 6.01 11.02
N PRO A 438 -1.22 5.06 11.86
CA PRO A 438 -2.49 4.37 11.65
C PRO A 438 -3.67 5.34 11.64
N PHE A 439 -4.69 5.06 10.82
CA PHE A 439 -5.87 5.92 10.72
C PHE A 439 -6.70 5.91 12.02
N GLN A 440 -6.78 7.07 12.66
CA GLN A 440 -7.50 7.26 13.92
C GLN A 440 -8.64 8.27 13.77
N GLN A 441 -9.57 8.24 14.71
CA GLN A 441 -10.63 9.24 14.78
C GLN A 441 -10.02 10.59 15.19
N THR A 442 -10.06 11.58 14.30
CA THR A 442 -9.53 12.93 14.55
C THR A 442 -10.61 13.99 14.80
N GLY A 443 -11.87 13.66 14.52
CA GLY A 443 -13.02 14.54 14.71
C GLY A 443 -14.14 13.92 15.54
N ARG A 444 -15.22 14.69 15.72
CA ARG A 444 -16.44 14.18 16.38
C ARG A 444 -17.13 13.15 15.48
N LYS A 445 -17.74 12.12 16.07
CA LYS A 445 -18.50 11.09 15.31
C LYS A 445 -19.65 11.70 14.49
N SER A 446 -20.28 12.75 15.00
CA SER A 446 -21.31 13.53 14.32
C SER A 446 -20.76 14.74 13.56
N GLY A 447 -19.45 14.79 13.31
CA GLY A 447 -18.81 15.88 12.58
C GLY A 447 -19.13 15.86 11.08
N GLY A 448 -18.73 16.93 10.39
CA GLY A 448 -18.93 17.10 8.96
C GLY A 448 -17.95 16.36 8.06
N LEU A 449 -16.95 15.63 8.61
CA LEU A 449 -16.07 14.75 7.84
C LEU A 449 -16.02 13.35 8.44
N VAL A 450 -15.70 12.38 7.58
CA VAL A 450 -15.34 11.02 7.93
C VAL A 450 -14.05 10.59 7.24
N THR A 451 -13.28 9.72 7.90
CA THR A 451 -12.20 8.93 7.29
C THR A 451 -12.70 7.51 7.08
N ILE A 452 -12.62 7.00 5.86
CA ILE A 452 -12.97 5.60 5.54
C ILE A 452 -11.99 4.68 6.25
N ARG A 453 -12.51 3.70 6.96
CA ARG A 453 -11.72 2.78 7.79
C ARG A 453 -12.53 1.51 8.11
N PRO A 454 -12.87 0.69 7.11
CA PRO A 454 -13.38 -0.66 7.34
C PRO A 454 -12.37 -1.52 8.11
N ASP A 455 -12.86 -2.58 8.72
CA ASP A 455 -11.99 -3.70 9.12
C ASP A 455 -11.69 -4.52 7.86
N TYR A 456 -10.42 -4.58 7.46
CA TYR A 456 -10.02 -5.14 6.17
C TYR A 456 -10.49 -6.59 5.99
N THR A 457 -10.28 -7.44 7.01
CA THR A 457 -10.61 -8.87 6.94
C THR A 457 -12.10 -9.14 6.80
N THR A 458 -12.93 -8.40 7.55
CA THR A 458 -14.39 -8.60 7.55
C THR A 458 -15.13 -7.79 6.49
N ASN A 459 -14.48 -6.79 5.88
CA ASN A 459 -15.02 -6.04 4.77
C ASN A 459 -14.76 -6.76 3.43
N GLN A 460 -15.76 -7.49 2.96
CA GLN A 460 -15.67 -8.36 1.79
C GLN A 460 -16.71 -8.00 0.72
N PRO A 461 -16.63 -6.81 0.09
CA PRO A 461 -17.52 -6.44 -1.01
C PRO A 461 -17.32 -7.37 -2.21
N VAL A 462 -18.41 -7.66 -2.93
CA VAL A 462 -18.35 -8.49 -4.14
C VAL A 462 -17.68 -7.71 -5.28
N TYR A 463 -16.65 -8.30 -5.87
CA TYR A 463 -16.06 -7.86 -7.13
C TYR A 463 -16.28 -8.89 -8.24
N THR A 464 -16.15 -8.44 -9.48
CA THR A 464 -16.17 -9.30 -10.68
C THR A 464 -14.99 -8.98 -11.58
N GLY A 465 -14.62 -9.90 -12.48
CA GLY A 465 -13.61 -9.64 -13.51
C GLY A 465 -12.16 -9.81 -13.06
N CYS A 466 -11.91 -10.51 -11.95
CA CYS A 466 -10.56 -10.80 -11.47
C CYS A 466 -9.81 -11.80 -12.38
N VAL A 467 -10.50 -12.90 -12.75
CA VAL A 467 -9.94 -13.93 -13.65
C VAL A 467 -10.69 -13.96 -14.98
N THR A 468 -12.02 -13.82 -14.94
CA THR A 468 -12.86 -13.83 -16.13
C THR A 468 -13.86 -12.69 -16.05
N ALA A 469 -13.97 -11.90 -17.11
CA ALA A 469 -14.85 -10.73 -17.18
C ALA A 469 -16.29 -11.09 -16.75
N GLY A 470 -16.84 -10.28 -15.84
CA GLY A 470 -18.20 -10.45 -15.31
C GLY A 470 -18.40 -11.62 -14.32
N GLN A 471 -17.41 -12.49 -14.11
CA GLN A 471 -17.49 -13.55 -13.10
C GLN A 471 -17.06 -13.04 -11.72
N PRO A 472 -17.70 -13.51 -10.62
CA PRO A 472 -17.30 -13.15 -9.27
C PRO A 472 -15.83 -13.45 -9.00
N CYS A 473 -15.15 -12.50 -8.35
CA CYS A 473 -13.85 -12.69 -7.75
C CYS A 473 -13.95 -13.61 -6.53
N ALA A 474 -12.83 -14.21 -6.12
CA ALA A 474 -12.73 -14.88 -4.83
C ALA A 474 -13.08 -13.89 -3.69
N VAL A 475 -13.70 -14.40 -2.63
CA VAL A 475 -14.05 -13.59 -1.46
C VAL A 475 -12.77 -13.22 -0.72
N HIS A 476 -12.48 -11.94 -0.61
CA HIS A 476 -11.28 -11.44 0.04
C HIS A 476 -11.57 -10.17 0.85
N GLY A 477 -10.72 -9.89 1.85
CA GLY A 477 -10.73 -8.61 2.55
C GLY A 477 -10.40 -7.46 1.61
N SER A 478 -11.00 -6.29 1.84
CA SER A 478 -10.85 -5.13 0.96
C SER A 478 -10.65 -3.85 1.76
N SER A 479 -9.81 -2.97 1.22
CA SER A 479 -9.67 -1.59 1.69
C SER A 479 -10.83 -0.70 1.26
N GLU A 480 -11.70 -1.14 0.37
CA GLU A 480 -12.73 -0.32 -0.25
C GLU A 480 -14.14 -0.59 0.27
N VAL A 481 -14.95 0.45 0.30
CA VAL A 481 -16.36 0.41 0.71
C VAL A 481 -17.25 0.85 -0.44
N ARG A 482 -18.33 0.10 -0.68
CA ARG A 482 -19.26 0.35 -1.79
C ARG A 482 -20.17 1.55 -1.54
N LEU A 483 -20.42 2.32 -2.59
CA LEU A 483 -21.33 3.46 -2.63
C LEU A 483 -22.60 3.18 -3.43
N TYR A 484 -23.71 3.72 -2.93
CA TYR A 484 -25.04 3.60 -3.51
C TYR A 484 -25.71 4.98 -3.59
N SER A 485 -26.69 5.11 -4.48
CA SER A 485 -27.48 6.34 -4.68
C SER A 485 -28.52 6.63 -3.58
N GLY A 486 -28.65 5.75 -2.59
CA GLY A 486 -29.51 5.92 -1.42
C GLY A 486 -29.11 5.02 -0.26
N PRO A 487 -29.75 5.14 0.91
CA PRO A 487 -29.37 4.45 2.15
C PRO A 487 -29.81 2.97 2.16
N GLY A 488 -29.26 2.17 1.24
CA GLY A 488 -29.57 0.75 1.11
C GLY A 488 -28.81 0.08 -0.04
N GLU A 489 -28.51 -1.21 0.10
CA GLU A 489 -27.83 -2.00 -0.95
C GLU A 489 -28.73 -2.28 -2.17
N THR A 490 -30.05 -2.03 -2.04
CA THR A 490 -31.02 -2.14 -3.14
C THR A 490 -31.05 -0.91 -4.04
N TYR A 491 -30.43 0.20 -3.63
CA TYR A 491 -30.31 1.38 -4.47
C TYR A 491 -29.27 1.15 -5.57
N PRO A 492 -29.40 1.81 -6.74
CA PRO A 492 -28.37 1.75 -7.77
C PRO A 492 -27.00 2.20 -7.26
N LEU A 493 -25.94 1.61 -7.83
CA LEU A 493 -24.56 2.06 -7.65
C LEU A 493 -24.37 3.51 -8.13
N ILE A 494 -23.41 4.23 -7.53
CA ILE A 494 -23.10 5.62 -7.91
C ILE A 494 -22.40 5.67 -9.26
N LYS A 495 -22.90 6.54 -10.15
CA LYS A 495 -22.32 6.76 -11.46
C LYS A 495 -21.17 7.75 -11.40
N ASP A 496 -20.07 7.43 -12.10
CA ASP A 496 -19.08 8.42 -12.48
C ASP A 496 -19.59 9.25 -13.67
N ILE A 497 -19.88 10.52 -13.42
CA ILE A 497 -20.43 11.44 -14.42
C ILE A 497 -19.45 11.76 -15.56
N GLY A 498 -18.14 11.56 -15.35
CA GLY A 498 -17.11 11.81 -16.34
C GLY A 498 -16.84 10.62 -17.25
N LEU A 499 -17.00 9.39 -16.75
CA LEU A 499 -16.91 8.18 -17.56
C LEU A 499 -18.17 7.96 -18.42
N GLY A 500 -19.34 8.37 -17.91
CA GLY A 500 -20.61 8.27 -18.64
C GLY A 500 -21.15 6.83 -18.79
N THR A 501 -20.38 5.82 -18.39
CA THR A 501 -20.73 4.40 -18.40
C THR A 501 -21.68 4.02 -17.26
N THR A 502 -22.35 2.88 -17.38
CA THR A 502 -23.16 2.32 -16.30
C THR A 502 -22.22 1.69 -15.26
N PRO A 503 -22.32 2.07 -13.96
CA PRO A 503 -21.45 1.52 -12.92
C PRO A 503 -21.72 0.03 -12.70
N THR A 504 -20.66 -0.71 -12.38
CA THR A 504 -20.63 -2.17 -12.25
C THR A 504 -19.97 -2.61 -10.93
N THR A 505 -19.89 -3.92 -10.72
CA THR A 505 -19.07 -4.54 -9.67
C THR A 505 -17.71 -5.00 -10.18
N GLY A 506 -17.27 -4.54 -11.36
CA GLY A 506 -15.96 -4.86 -11.89
C GLY A 506 -14.84 -4.38 -10.96
N VAL A 507 -13.78 -5.17 -10.80
CA VAL A 507 -12.62 -4.83 -9.95
C VAL A 507 -11.92 -3.53 -10.42
N ASN A 508 -12.02 -3.21 -11.71
CA ASN A 508 -11.50 -1.99 -12.34
C ASN A 508 -12.51 -0.82 -12.38
N ASP A 509 -13.72 -1.00 -11.87
CA ASP A 509 -14.73 0.07 -11.84
C ASP A 509 -14.66 0.87 -10.53
N LEU A 510 -14.01 2.03 -10.58
CA LEU A 510 -13.86 2.95 -9.44
C LEU A 510 -15.10 3.82 -9.17
N SER A 511 -16.14 3.76 -10.02
CA SER A 511 -17.25 4.72 -9.99
C SER A 511 -17.96 4.80 -8.64
N SER A 512 -18.07 3.66 -7.95
CA SER A 512 -18.94 3.52 -6.78
C SER A 512 -18.21 3.03 -5.54
N ARG A 513 -16.97 3.45 -5.30
CA ARG A 513 -16.20 2.98 -4.14
C ARG A 513 -15.27 4.04 -3.55
N VAL A 514 -15.05 3.93 -2.25
CA VAL A 514 -14.12 4.75 -1.47
C VAL A 514 -13.13 3.87 -0.74
N SER A 515 -11.89 4.33 -0.61
CA SER A 515 -10.77 3.53 -0.09
C SER A 515 -10.33 3.97 1.31
N THR A 516 -9.79 3.02 2.06
CA THR A 516 -9.30 3.20 3.43
C THR A 516 -8.33 4.38 3.54
N GLY A 517 -8.56 5.22 4.55
CA GLY A 517 -7.80 6.42 4.85
C GLY A 517 -8.23 7.68 4.09
N GLN A 518 -8.99 7.54 2.99
CA GLN A 518 -9.57 8.70 2.31
C GLN A 518 -10.58 9.42 3.21
N GLN A 519 -10.69 10.74 3.03
CA GLN A 519 -11.58 11.58 3.81
C GLN A 519 -12.65 12.22 2.95
N TYR A 520 -13.89 12.25 3.45
CA TYR A 520 -15.02 12.81 2.74
C TYR A 520 -15.88 13.69 3.64
N ALA A 521 -16.46 14.73 3.03
CA ALA A 521 -17.45 15.55 3.70
C ALA A 521 -18.80 14.85 3.73
N VAL A 522 -19.41 14.83 4.92
CA VAL A 522 -20.69 14.17 5.15
C VAL A 522 -21.82 15.06 4.62
N ALA A 523 -22.66 14.48 3.77
CA ALA A 523 -23.85 15.12 3.21
C ALA A 523 -25.09 14.86 4.08
N ASP A 524 -25.30 13.61 4.51
CA ASP A 524 -26.44 13.20 5.34
C ASP A 524 -26.16 11.87 6.10
N ARG A 525 -27.10 11.44 6.96
CA ARG A 525 -27.07 10.16 7.69
C ARG A 525 -28.48 9.58 7.83
N SER A 526 -28.60 8.26 7.63
CA SER A 526 -29.87 7.55 7.76
C SER A 526 -29.65 6.15 8.34
N GLY A 527 -30.06 5.91 9.58
CA GLY A 527 -29.83 4.64 10.26
C GLY A 527 -28.35 4.26 10.33
N ASP A 528 -28.00 3.11 9.75
CA ASP A 528 -26.63 2.61 9.62
C ASP A 528 -25.93 3.10 8.34
N TRP A 529 -26.45 4.12 7.66
CA TRP A 529 -25.90 4.67 6.41
C TRP A 529 -25.40 6.09 6.60
N THR A 530 -24.27 6.40 5.96
CA THR A 530 -23.69 7.76 5.90
C THR A 530 -23.60 8.17 4.45
N ALA A 531 -24.08 9.36 4.13
CA ALA A 531 -23.94 9.96 2.81
C ALA A 531 -22.76 10.93 2.78
N ILE A 532 -22.03 10.96 1.67
CA ILE A 532 -20.89 11.83 1.43
C ILE A 532 -21.06 12.58 0.11
N TRP A 533 -20.43 13.75 -0.02
CA TRP A 533 -20.29 14.41 -1.31
C TRP A 533 -19.26 13.67 -2.16
N TYR A 534 -19.66 13.18 -3.32
CA TYR A 534 -18.86 12.32 -4.20
C TYR A 534 -19.26 12.57 -5.67
N LEU A 535 -18.30 12.99 -6.50
CA LEU A 535 -18.52 13.28 -7.94
C LEU A 535 -19.73 14.20 -8.22
N GLY A 536 -19.90 15.26 -7.43
CA GLY A 536 -21.00 16.22 -7.60
C GLY A 536 -22.36 15.69 -7.11
N GLN A 537 -22.39 14.53 -6.45
CA GLN A 537 -23.60 13.80 -6.05
C GLN A 537 -23.53 13.42 -4.57
N GLU A 538 -24.67 13.04 -4.02
CA GLU A 538 -24.74 12.39 -2.72
C GLU A 538 -24.55 10.88 -2.89
N ALA A 539 -23.57 10.31 -2.17
CA ALA A 539 -23.23 8.89 -2.24
C ALA A 539 -23.26 8.24 -0.86
N TRP A 540 -23.98 7.13 -0.75
CA TRP A 540 -24.26 6.46 0.52
C TRP A 540 -23.42 5.19 0.69
N PHE A 541 -22.78 5.05 1.84
CA PHE A 541 -22.15 3.80 2.24
C PHE A 541 -22.69 3.31 3.58
N LYS A 542 -22.64 1.98 3.76
CA LYS A 542 -23.05 1.32 5.00
C LYS A 542 -21.98 1.55 6.05
N ASN A 543 -22.36 2.18 7.15
CA ASN A 543 -21.51 2.56 8.29
C ASN A 543 -22.20 2.25 9.63
N PRO A 544 -22.35 0.96 9.97
CA PRO A 544 -23.10 0.56 11.15
C PRO A 544 -22.39 0.98 12.44
N LYS A 545 -23.15 1.27 13.49
CA LYS A 545 -22.59 1.68 14.79
C LYS A 545 -21.69 0.60 15.41
N LYS A 546 -22.01 -0.67 15.15
CA LYS A 546 -21.18 -1.83 15.46
C LYS A 546 -20.47 -2.21 14.16
N HIS A 547 -19.13 -2.29 14.18
CA HIS A 547 -18.30 -2.49 12.98
C HIS A 547 -18.37 -1.32 11.98
N SER A 548 -18.13 -0.10 12.48
CA SER A 548 -18.13 1.10 11.64
C SER A 548 -17.08 1.01 10.54
N THR A 549 -17.49 1.35 9.32
CA THR A 549 -16.64 1.41 8.12
C THR A 549 -15.99 2.77 7.94
N ALA A 550 -16.31 3.74 8.80
CA ALA A 550 -15.65 5.04 8.83
C ALA A 550 -15.61 5.61 10.26
N VAL A 551 -14.67 6.53 10.50
CA VAL A 551 -14.56 7.30 11.75
C VAL A 551 -14.66 8.80 11.52
N GLY A 552 -15.13 9.53 12.53
CA GLY A 552 -15.22 10.98 12.46
C GLY A 552 -13.86 11.65 12.27
N ALA A 553 -13.79 12.61 11.35
CA ALA A 553 -12.57 13.34 11.00
C ALA A 553 -12.72 14.85 11.22
N ALA A 554 -11.61 15.54 11.36
CA ALA A 554 -11.54 17.00 11.41
C ALA A 554 -10.55 17.50 10.37
N GLY A 555 -10.91 18.56 9.65
CA GLY A 555 -10.13 19.04 8.53
C GLY A 555 -10.66 20.34 7.97
N TRP A 556 -10.16 20.70 6.79
CA TRP A 556 -10.65 21.81 6.01
C TRP A 556 -11.50 21.30 4.86
N VAL A 557 -12.54 22.06 4.54
CA VAL A 557 -13.36 21.82 3.36
C VAL A 557 -13.48 23.10 2.56
N ILE A 558 -13.74 22.95 1.27
CA ILE A 558 -14.13 24.05 0.39
C ILE A 558 -15.57 23.90 -0.05
N THR A 559 -16.20 25.03 -0.35
CA THR A 559 -17.52 25.13 -0.97
C THR A 559 -17.50 26.24 -2.03
N PRO A 560 -18.30 26.16 -3.11
CA PRO A 560 -18.45 27.27 -4.06
C PRO A 560 -18.72 28.60 -3.38
N LYS A 561 -18.14 29.69 -3.89
CA LYS A 561 -18.44 31.04 -3.40
C LYS A 561 -19.90 31.43 -3.62
N ASP A 562 -20.39 32.34 -2.77
CA ASP A 562 -21.72 32.92 -2.91
C ASP A 562 -21.90 33.53 -4.31
N GLY A 563 -23.04 33.23 -4.93
CA GLY A 563 -23.38 33.69 -6.28
C GLY A 563 -22.93 32.75 -7.42
N LEU A 564 -22.18 31.69 -7.12
CA LEU A 564 -21.85 30.65 -8.10
C LEU A 564 -22.79 29.44 -7.94
N ASP A 565 -23.33 28.96 -9.06
CA ASP A 565 -24.14 27.73 -9.09
C ASP A 565 -23.26 26.47 -9.08
N SER A 566 -22.07 26.54 -9.69
CA SER A 566 -21.05 25.51 -9.59
C SER A 566 -19.65 26.07 -9.87
N VAL A 567 -18.61 25.29 -9.49
CA VAL A 567 -17.20 25.61 -9.75
C VAL A 567 -16.56 24.50 -10.60
N PRO A 568 -15.80 24.81 -11.67
CA PRO A 568 -15.11 23.80 -12.46
C PRO A 568 -14.03 23.06 -11.68
N VAL A 569 -13.84 21.77 -11.99
CA VAL A 569 -12.76 20.94 -11.45
C VAL A 569 -11.71 20.68 -12.52
N TYR A 570 -10.44 20.57 -12.11
CA TYR A 570 -9.30 20.40 -12.99
C TYR A 570 -8.48 19.18 -12.55
N GLY A 571 -8.01 18.38 -13.51
CA GLY A 571 -7.09 17.27 -13.25
C GLY A 571 -5.64 17.71 -13.01
N ARG A 572 -5.35 19.01 -13.20
CA ARG A 572 -4.03 19.62 -13.03
C ARG A 572 -4.14 21.08 -12.60
N ALA A 573 -3.27 21.51 -11.68
CA ALA A 573 -3.15 22.92 -11.29
C ALA A 573 -2.07 23.61 -12.15
N TYR A 574 -2.39 23.91 -13.40
CA TYR A 574 -1.48 24.60 -14.32
C TYR A 574 -1.60 26.12 -14.21
N PRO A 575 -0.52 26.87 -14.51
CA PRO A 575 -0.50 28.32 -14.38
C PRO A 575 -1.32 29.00 -15.48
N GLU A 576 -1.73 30.24 -15.23
CA GLU A 576 -2.38 31.10 -16.22
C GLU A 576 -1.48 31.40 -17.43
N ALA A 577 -2.07 31.68 -18.59
CA ALA A 577 -1.33 31.91 -19.84
C ALA A 577 -0.28 33.03 -19.74
N SER A 578 -0.53 34.05 -18.94
CA SER A 578 0.40 35.17 -18.72
C SER A 578 1.66 34.81 -17.93
N ALA A 579 1.68 33.66 -17.26
CA ALA A 579 2.86 33.19 -16.52
C ALA A 579 3.93 32.57 -17.44
N TYR A 580 3.55 32.14 -18.65
CA TYR A 580 4.45 31.44 -19.57
C TYR A 580 5.45 32.42 -20.20
N PRO A 581 6.76 32.16 -20.06
CA PRO A 581 7.79 33.00 -20.67
C PRO A 581 7.88 32.76 -22.19
N PRO A 582 8.50 33.69 -22.95
CA PRO A 582 8.80 33.47 -24.36
C PRO A 582 9.55 32.15 -24.58
N GLY A 583 9.16 31.38 -25.59
CA GLY A 583 9.77 30.10 -25.94
C GLY A 583 9.14 28.88 -25.25
N VAL A 584 8.27 29.06 -24.25
CA VAL A 584 7.51 27.97 -23.64
C VAL A 584 6.05 28.03 -24.10
N PRO A 585 5.54 27.03 -24.85
CA PRO A 585 4.15 27.00 -25.27
C PRO A 585 3.19 26.99 -24.07
N VAL A 586 2.17 27.84 -24.13
CA VAL A 586 1.11 27.89 -23.12
C VAL A 586 0.36 26.56 -23.09
N GLN A 587 0.27 25.94 -21.91
CA GLN A 587 -0.60 24.80 -21.70
C GLN A 587 -1.99 25.28 -21.25
N ALA A 588 -3.03 24.83 -21.95
CA ALA A 588 -4.40 25.21 -21.62
C ALA A 588 -4.83 24.66 -20.25
N VAL A 589 -5.45 25.51 -19.44
CA VAL A 589 -6.12 25.11 -18.20
C VAL A 589 -7.54 24.67 -18.55
N SER A 590 -7.71 23.38 -18.84
CA SER A 590 -8.99 22.81 -19.26
C SER A 590 -9.71 22.14 -18.09
N PRO A 591 -10.97 22.50 -17.81
CA PRO A 591 -11.74 21.79 -16.79
C PRO A 591 -12.08 20.36 -17.24
N LEU A 592 -12.18 19.47 -16.28
CA LEU A 592 -12.76 18.13 -16.43
C LEU A 592 -14.28 18.21 -16.59
N PRO A 593 -14.98 17.12 -16.96
CA PRO A 593 -16.45 17.09 -17.01
C PRO A 593 -17.12 17.13 -15.61
N TYR A 594 -16.37 17.56 -14.59
CA TYR A 594 -16.75 17.60 -13.19
C TYR A 594 -16.91 19.05 -12.72
N THR A 595 -17.85 19.26 -11.79
CA THR A 595 -18.06 20.56 -11.14
C THR A 595 -18.36 20.35 -9.66
N LEU A 596 -18.17 21.39 -8.84
CA LEU A 596 -18.67 21.45 -7.46
C LEU A 596 -19.99 22.23 -7.45
N PRO A 597 -21.15 21.58 -7.35
CA PRO A 597 -22.43 22.27 -7.21
C PRO A 597 -22.50 23.08 -5.92
N LYS A 598 -23.26 24.17 -5.99
CA LYS A 598 -23.59 25.01 -4.83
C LYS A 598 -24.11 24.19 -3.65
N GLY A 599 -23.61 24.52 -2.46
CA GLY A 599 -24.02 23.87 -1.21
C GLY A 599 -23.25 22.58 -0.87
N GLN A 600 -22.47 22.04 -1.81
CA GLN A 600 -21.62 20.89 -1.53
C GLN A 600 -20.30 21.29 -0.88
N LYS A 601 -19.67 20.32 -0.20
CA LYS A 601 -18.40 20.49 0.51
C LYS A 601 -17.43 19.39 0.14
N TYR A 602 -16.16 19.74 -0.03
CA TYR A 602 -15.11 18.77 -0.39
C TYR A 602 -13.87 18.96 0.48
N VAL A 603 -13.25 17.85 0.89
CA VAL A 603 -12.05 17.86 1.75
C VAL A 603 -10.88 18.48 0.99
N VAL A 604 -10.07 19.28 1.69
CA VAL A 604 -8.86 19.91 1.14
C VAL A 604 -7.61 19.16 1.57
N GLY A 605 -6.79 18.73 0.59
CA GLY A 605 -5.46 18.15 0.80
C GLY A 605 -4.37 19.21 0.96
N GLY A 606 -4.51 20.35 0.28
CA GLY A 606 -3.56 21.45 0.39
C GLY A 606 -3.89 22.61 -0.53
N LYS A 607 -3.11 23.69 -0.42
CA LYS A 607 -3.15 24.83 -1.34
C LYS A 607 -1.85 24.89 -2.12
N VAL A 608 -1.93 24.97 -3.44
CA VAL A 608 -0.79 24.91 -4.35
C VAL A 608 -0.85 26.05 -5.38
N PRO A 609 0.30 26.60 -5.81
CA PRO A 609 0.33 27.50 -6.95
C PRO A 609 0.12 26.73 -8.25
N GLY A 610 -0.34 27.43 -9.30
CA GLY A 610 -0.31 26.91 -10.66
C GLY A 610 1.14 26.67 -11.08
N GLU A 611 1.47 25.44 -11.47
CA GLU A 611 2.83 25.07 -11.85
C GLU A 611 2.87 24.08 -13.02
N TYR A 612 3.78 24.31 -13.95
CA TYR A 612 4.06 23.42 -15.08
C TYR A 612 5.56 23.27 -15.28
N TYR A 613 6.05 22.04 -15.38
CA TYR A 613 7.45 21.78 -15.74
C TYR A 613 7.55 21.56 -17.25
N TYR A 614 8.12 22.51 -17.97
CA TYR A 614 8.44 22.35 -19.39
C TYR A 614 9.76 21.60 -19.51
N ALA A 615 9.70 20.35 -19.97
CA ALA A 615 10.84 19.47 -20.21
C ALA A 615 10.51 18.58 -21.41
N VAL A 616 10.64 19.14 -22.62
CA VAL A 616 10.29 18.44 -23.86
C VAL A 616 11.51 18.18 -24.74
N THR A 617 12.72 18.41 -24.23
CA THR A 617 13.98 18.22 -24.94
C THR A 617 14.91 17.29 -24.18
N PHE A 618 15.85 16.63 -24.87
CA PHE A 618 16.83 15.76 -24.22
C PHE A 618 17.81 16.52 -23.31
N THR A 619 18.17 17.76 -23.67
CA THR A 619 19.05 18.59 -22.82
C THR A 619 18.24 19.54 -21.98
N THR A 620 18.77 19.90 -20.80
CA THR A 620 18.07 20.73 -19.82
C THR A 620 18.10 22.23 -20.16
N ASP A 621 18.74 22.64 -21.25
CA ASP A 621 18.94 24.06 -21.60
C ASP A 621 17.62 24.82 -21.80
N SER A 622 16.59 24.12 -22.28
CA SER A 622 15.26 24.66 -22.48
C SER A 622 14.32 24.42 -21.29
N HIS A 623 14.73 23.57 -20.34
CA HIS A 623 13.86 23.11 -19.27
C HIS A 623 13.51 24.26 -18.33
N LYS A 624 12.24 24.36 -17.96
CA LYS A 624 11.78 25.48 -17.14
C LYS A 624 10.56 25.12 -16.30
N VAL A 625 10.62 25.45 -15.02
CA VAL A 625 9.43 25.47 -14.16
C VAL A 625 8.73 26.80 -14.35
N VAL A 626 7.51 26.76 -14.85
CA VAL A 626 6.60 27.91 -14.96
C VAL A 626 5.73 27.93 -13.71
N VAL A 627 5.75 29.03 -12.97
CA VAL A 627 4.94 29.25 -11.77
C VAL A 627 4.01 30.44 -12.01
N GLY A 628 2.72 30.21 -11.84
CA GLY A 628 1.66 31.21 -12.00
C GLY A 628 1.27 31.86 -10.67
N ASN A 629 0.43 32.88 -10.76
CA ASN A 629 -0.16 33.56 -9.60
C ASN A 629 -1.46 32.91 -9.15
N ASP A 630 -2.13 32.17 -10.05
CA ASP A 630 -3.32 31.42 -9.69
C ASP A 630 -3.01 30.36 -8.64
N LEU A 631 -3.86 30.29 -7.61
CA LEU A 631 -3.77 29.29 -6.56
C LEU A 631 -4.91 28.28 -6.71
N TYR A 632 -4.62 27.04 -6.36
CA TYR A 632 -5.55 25.93 -6.40
C TYR A 632 -5.63 25.28 -5.02
N TYR A 633 -6.80 24.74 -4.68
CA TYR A 633 -6.93 23.74 -3.64
C TYR A 633 -6.94 22.36 -4.28
N GLU A 634 -6.11 21.46 -3.77
CA GLU A 634 -6.27 20.03 -3.96
C GLU A 634 -7.43 19.52 -3.11
N ILE A 635 -8.27 18.69 -3.69
CA ILE A 635 -9.47 18.17 -3.05
C ILE A 635 -9.62 16.66 -3.25
N GLN A 636 -10.19 15.97 -2.27
CA GLN A 636 -10.76 14.63 -2.50
C GLN A 636 -12.04 14.78 -3.31
N TYR A 637 -12.04 14.35 -4.58
CA TYR A 637 -13.22 14.39 -5.44
C TYR A 637 -13.43 13.02 -6.10
N GLY A 638 -14.51 12.34 -5.71
CA GLY A 638 -14.69 10.93 -6.06
C GLY A 638 -13.62 10.04 -5.42
N HIS A 639 -13.08 9.11 -6.19
CA HIS A 639 -11.97 8.25 -5.76
C HIS A 639 -10.59 8.95 -5.83
N ARG A 640 -10.53 10.16 -6.40
CA ARG A 640 -9.29 10.80 -6.84
C ARG A 640 -8.99 12.11 -6.10
N VAL A 641 -7.74 12.56 -6.21
CA VAL A 641 -7.36 13.95 -5.88
C VAL A 641 -7.50 14.83 -7.11
N GLU A 642 -8.18 15.97 -6.99
CA GLU A 642 -8.38 16.91 -8.11
C GLU A 642 -8.18 18.35 -7.63
N PHE A 643 -8.23 19.32 -8.55
CA PHE A 643 -7.90 20.71 -8.25
C PHE A 643 -9.07 21.65 -8.56
N VAL A 644 -9.26 22.65 -7.69
CA VAL A 644 -10.19 23.77 -7.91
C VAL A 644 -9.48 25.08 -7.69
N ARG A 645 -9.82 26.12 -8.47
CA ARG A 645 -9.24 27.44 -8.30
C ARG A 645 -9.66 28.01 -6.95
N ALA A 646 -8.69 28.45 -6.14
CA ALA A 646 -8.94 29.06 -4.84
C ALA A 646 -9.74 30.37 -4.94
N ALA A 647 -9.73 31.01 -6.12
CA ALA A 647 -10.52 32.21 -6.40
C ALA A 647 -12.04 31.94 -6.46
N ASP A 648 -12.47 30.70 -6.65
CA ASP A 648 -13.88 30.36 -6.91
C ASP A 648 -14.56 29.70 -5.69
N VAL A 649 -13.81 29.42 -4.63
CA VAL A 649 -14.28 28.69 -3.45
C VAL A 649 -13.99 29.42 -2.15
N THR A 650 -14.76 29.10 -1.11
CA THR A 650 -14.53 29.52 0.26
C THR A 650 -13.97 28.34 1.07
N LEU A 651 -12.90 28.58 1.82
CA LEU A 651 -12.29 27.60 2.72
C LEU A 651 -12.88 27.71 4.12
N GLU A 652 -13.30 26.59 4.71
CA GLU A 652 -13.87 26.55 6.06
C GLU A 652 -13.48 25.29 6.85
N ARG A 653 -13.63 25.34 8.18
CA ARG A 653 -13.42 24.17 9.04
C ARG A 653 -14.66 23.28 9.01
N SER A 654 -14.45 21.97 8.96
CA SER A 654 -15.54 20.98 8.84
C SER A 654 -16.44 20.79 10.06
N GLY A 655 -16.18 21.50 11.16
CA GLY A 655 -16.84 21.31 12.46
C GLY A 655 -17.75 22.47 12.90
N ARG A 656 -18.22 23.31 11.96
CA ARG A 656 -19.24 24.33 12.24
C ARG A 656 -20.63 23.86 11.85
#